data_AF-A0A803QLA5-F1
#
_entry.id   AF-A0A803QLA5-F1
#
_cell.length_a   1.000
_cell.length_b   1.000
_cell.length_c   1.000
_cell.angle_alpha   90.00
_cell.angle_beta   90.00
_cell.angle_gamma   90.00
#
_symmetry.space_group_name_H-M   'P 1'
#
loop_
_entity.id
_entity.type
_entity.pdbx_description
1 polymer ?
#
loop_
_entity_poly.entity_id
_entity_poly.type
_entity_poly.pdbx_seq_one_letter_code
_entity_poly.pdbx_strand_id
1 'polypeptide(L)'
;MASWNWIPLEIAYEILGWIAFASWAIALYPQIILNFRRKSVVGLNFDFVVLNLTKHSSYLVYNAALYFSSTVQNQYLLKYGSGQMIPVAANDVAFSVHAVLLTAFMLFQIAIYERGGQAVSKISLLILSVVWLVAGVCTFHALPNHSWLWLISVFNFIAVFLTAIKYTPQAFMNFKRKSTDGFSIEFILFDFSGGVANYAQMTVQSIDQNSWVNFHGNIGKILLALAAIVSETEAHFSNIKESPHLPSSSFLHHVDIRQGTKAPPHQRLVFTSATHTTTAPREFSPCRYLNPTLELHFGFSRMREIVTLQVGGFANYVGSHFWNFQDELLGLALDPHADQVFSNQNLNMDVLYRTGETHEGTVSYTPRLVSVDFQGSLGSMSSRGTLYGENLHAESNVLTWDGNISTHAFEPHKKNLFLQRLYNEEHGNSTLVNDGNSSLPKEIHDNDVVESLQNNVQFWTDFSKVHYHHQSLYELTGLGMDAQEFDNYGAGRDAFTEGLRGEEIGDRLRFFVEECDHIQGFQFIVDDSGGFSGLAADFLENIADDYTNIPVLLYTVRGPVSHVNPRSRKQTVSRDLHDAVSFSRLSPFCKLIIPIGLPSLSTSKAAMNLNIKDEMPYHSSAVYAAALHSISLPFRMEQGGPTSDPRDISGSMNVNELVQMLAAQARENMVAIMDVAMPAPSLTGTQFNQTLLGSLQSLTPEINENAEDLQAVESICAHGTFSSGLKRASVPEVKDMVEASYKQATSRPMFCHLSVAQCPLPIPLPFPSIFGNLVGQQGELLGSPISGFSSRGSLDVHSIPMAARLRSSNAVLPYLDNRLGKLRRYGVERGAPGAQLLRSWGFEQDELQDMGEMLSKMVMTLNPESLISSDSD
;
A
#
# COMPACT_ATOMS: atom_id res chain seq x y z
N MET A 1 -30.27 -1.52 50.05
CA MET A 1 -29.84 -1.52 48.64
C MET A 1 -29.11 -2.83 48.42
N ALA A 2 -29.39 -3.54 47.33
CA ALA A 2 -28.57 -4.70 46.96
C ALA A 2 -27.13 -4.23 46.80
N SER A 3 -26.20 -4.86 47.52
CA SER A 3 -24.77 -4.63 47.40
C SER A 3 -24.21 -5.54 46.33
N TRP A 4 -23.13 -5.12 45.67
CA TRP A 4 -22.38 -5.99 44.76
C TRP A 4 -21.87 -7.22 45.50
N ASN A 5 -22.00 -8.40 44.88
CA ASN A 5 -21.49 -9.63 45.44
C ASN A 5 -19.98 -9.77 45.21
N TRP A 6 -19.46 -9.20 44.10
CA TRP A 6 -18.05 -9.22 43.73
C TRP A 6 -17.52 -7.84 43.35
N ILE A 7 -16.54 -7.35 44.13
CA ILE A 7 -15.88 -6.05 43.89
C ILE A 7 -15.27 -5.93 42.47
N PRO A 8 -14.64 -6.97 41.88
CA PRO A 8 -14.13 -6.86 40.51
C PRO A 8 -15.24 -6.64 39.46
N LEU A 9 -16.44 -7.19 39.66
CA LEU A 9 -17.58 -7.00 38.76
C LEU A 9 -18.17 -5.60 38.90
N GLU A 10 -18.18 -5.03 40.11
CA GLU A 10 -18.55 -3.63 40.34
C GLU A 10 -17.60 -2.67 39.59
N ILE A 11 -16.29 -2.89 39.68
CA ILE A 11 -15.29 -2.08 38.95
C ILE A 11 -15.47 -2.25 37.43
N ALA A 12 -15.66 -3.49 36.95
CA ALA A 12 -15.89 -3.74 35.53
C ALA A 12 -17.17 -3.09 35.01
N TYR A 13 -18.25 -3.09 35.80
CA TYR A 13 -19.51 -2.44 35.49
C TYR A 13 -19.34 -0.92 35.32
N GLU A 14 -18.65 -0.27 36.26
CA GLU A 14 -18.37 1.17 36.18
C GLU A 14 -17.50 1.50 34.97
N ILE A 15 -16.41 0.75 34.75
CA ILE A 15 -15.51 0.95 33.60
C ILE A 15 -16.27 0.83 32.27
N LEU A 16 -17.04 -0.25 32.10
CA LEU A 16 -17.83 -0.47 30.87
C LEU A 16 -18.87 0.63 30.67
N GLY A 17 -19.50 1.10 31.76
CA GLY A 17 -20.44 2.21 31.70
C GLY A 17 -19.81 3.52 31.24
N TRP A 18 -18.61 3.85 31.73
CA TRP A 18 -17.88 5.04 31.31
C TRP A 18 -17.29 4.92 29.90
N ILE A 19 -16.90 3.72 29.47
CA ILE A 19 -16.53 3.46 28.06
C ILE A 19 -17.72 3.66 27.13
N ALA A 20 -18.91 3.17 27.51
CA ALA A 20 -20.14 3.39 26.74
C ALA A 20 -20.48 4.89 26.66
N PHE A 21 -20.38 5.61 27.77
CA PHE A 21 -20.53 7.07 27.81
C PHE A 21 -19.53 7.77 26.87
N ALA A 22 -18.24 7.47 26.99
CA ALA A 22 -17.20 8.10 26.20
C ALA A 22 -17.40 7.86 24.70
N SER A 23 -17.68 6.61 24.32
CA SER A 23 -17.92 6.22 22.93
C SER A 23 -19.11 6.99 22.34
N TRP A 24 -20.26 6.97 23.01
CA TRP A 24 -21.43 7.68 22.51
C TRP A 24 -21.35 9.21 22.63
N ALA A 25 -20.60 9.75 23.60
CA ALA A 25 -20.37 11.19 23.71
C ALA A 25 -19.52 11.70 22.55
N ILE A 26 -18.44 11.00 22.22
CA ILE A 26 -17.54 11.35 21.12
C ILE A 26 -18.26 11.25 19.77
N ALA A 27 -19.18 10.30 19.59
CA ALA A 27 -19.91 10.07 18.33
C ALA A 27 -20.50 11.34 17.69
N LEU A 28 -21.03 12.26 18.50
CA LEU A 28 -21.72 13.47 18.04
C LEU A 28 -20.76 14.62 17.63
N TYR A 29 -19.51 14.60 18.06
CA TYR A 29 -18.54 15.68 17.82
C TYR A 29 -18.07 15.77 16.36
N PRO A 30 -17.73 14.68 15.66
CA PRO A 30 -17.31 14.74 14.26
C PRO A 30 -18.30 15.48 13.37
N GLN A 31 -19.61 15.23 13.51
CA GLN A 31 -20.63 15.93 12.74
C GLN A 31 -20.69 17.43 13.09
N ILE A 32 -20.59 17.77 14.37
CA ILE A 32 -20.58 19.16 14.84
C ILE A 32 -19.37 19.92 14.27
N ILE A 33 -18.19 19.30 14.30
CA ILE A 33 -16.93 19.86 13.78
C ILE A 33 -17.01 19.98 12.26
N LEU A 34 -17.56 18.99 11.56
CA LEU A 34 -17.76 19.01 10.11
C LEU A 34 -18.65 20.17 9.69
N ASN A 35 -19.80 20.36 10.36
CA ASN A 35 -20.69 21.49 10.14
C ASN A 35 -19.97 22.84 10.38
N PHE A 36 -19.14 22.91 11.43
CA PHE A 36 -18.40 24.13 11.77
C PHE A 36 -17.30 24.46 10.75
N ARG A 37 -16.56 23.45 10.26
CA ARG A 37 -15.50 23.61 9.25
C ARG A 37 -16.08 24.00 7.89
N ARG A 38 -17.17 23.34 7.48
CA ARG A 38 -17.80 23.59 6.17
C ARG A 38 -18.68 24.84 6.12
N LYS A 39 -19.08 25.39 7.28
CA LYS A 39 -20.10 26.46 7.40
C LYS A 39 -21.40 26.13 6.65
N SER A 40 -21.66 24.84 6.44
CA SER A 40 -22.76 24.30 5.65
C SER A 40 -23.24 23.00 6.30
N VAL A 41 -24.55 22.79 6.30
CA VAL A 41 -25.20 21.55 6.78
C VAL A 41 -25.77 20.73 5.61
N VAL A 42 -25.37 21.05 4.37
CA VAL A 42 -25.74 20.28 3.18
C VAL A 42 -25.04 18.91 3.22
N GLY A 43 -25.82 17.85 3.45
CA GLY A 43 -25.28 16.54 3.89
C GLY A 43 -26.12 15.89 4.97
N LEU A 44 -26.52 16.69 5.95
CA LEU A 44 -27.19 16.25 7.16
C LEU A 44 -28.71 16.37 7.01
N ASN A 45 -29.43 15.25 7.12
CA ASN A 45 -30.87 15.24 7.03
C ASN A 45 -31.50 15.84 8.31
N PHE A 46 -32.34 16.86 8.17
CA PHE A 46 -32.95 17.53 9.31
C PHE A 46 -33.94 16.64 10.07
N ASP A 47 -34.59 15.69 9.39
CA ASP A 47 -35.46 14.70 10.04
C ASP A 47 -34.68 13.84 11.02
N PHE A 48 -33.47 13.41 10.64
CA PHE A 48 -32.57 12.63 11.50
C PHE A 48 -32.23 13.40 12.79
N VAL A 49 -31.92 14.70 12.69
CA VAL A 49 -31.55 15.51 13.86
C VAL A 49 -32.74 15.76 14.80
N VAL A 50 -33.92 16.06 14.28
CA VAL A 50 -35.11 16.33 15.11
C VAL A 50 -35.65 15.04 15.77
N LEU A 51 -35.60 13.90 15.05
CA LEU A 51 -35.94 12.59 15.62
C LEU A 51 -34.94 12.20 16.72
N ASN A 52 -33.64 12.44 16.52
CA ASN A 52 -32.62 12.21 17.55
C ASN A 52 -32.82 13.07 18.79
N LEU A 53 -33.19 14.35 18.64
CA LEU A 53 -33.44 15.21 19.81
C LEU A 53 -34.56 14.61 20.67
N THR A 54 -35.68 14.24 20.06
CA THR A 54 -36.83 13.67 20.78
C THR A 54 -36.49 12.34 21.44
N LYS A 55 -35.69 11.49 20.76
CA LYS A 55 -35.16 10.24 21.31
C LYS A 55 -34.29 10.49 22.54
N HIS A 56 -33.30 11.38 22.45
CA HIS A 56 -32.39 11.67 23.56
C HIS A 56 -33.11 12.36 24.73
N SER A 57 -34.07 13.25 24.47
CA SER A 57 -34.90 13.86 25.52
C SER A 57 -35.77 12.83 26.24
N SER A 58 -36.38 11.89 25.51
CA SER A 58 -37.20 10.82 26.12
C SER A 58 -36.34 9.86 26.96
N TYR A 59 -35.14 9.53 26.47
CA TYR A 59 -34.18 8.70 27.21
C TYR A 59 -33.66 9.41 28.47
N LEU A 60 -33.41 10.72 28.40
CA LEU A 60 -33.03 11.55 29.56
C LEU A 60 -34.14 11.56 30.62
N VAL A 61 -35.41 11.74 30.22
CA VAL A 61 -36.54 11.71 31.16
C VAL A 61 -36.60 10.37 31.90
N TYR A 62 -36.43 9.25 31.19
CA TYR A 62 -36.40 7.92 31.81
C TYR A 62 -35.23 7.77 32.79
N ASN A 63 -33.99 8.03 32.35
CA ASN A 63 -32.81 7.84 33.17
C ASN A 63 -32.78 8.78 34.38
N ALA A 64 -33.05 10.07 34.19
CA ALA A 64 -33.06 11.03 35.29
C ALA A 64 -34.17 10.73 36.30
N ALA A 65 -35.38 10.37 35.85
CA ALA A 65 -36.47 10.05 36.76
C ALA A 65 -36.20 8.75 37.55
N LEU A 66 -35.70 7.69 36.91
CA LEU A 66 -35.39 6.43 37.59
C LEU A 66 -34.15 6.54 38.51
N TYR A 67 -33.19 7.42 38.18
CA TYR A 67 -31.98 7.65 38.97
C TYR A 67 -32.20 8.58 40.19
N PHE A 68 -32.96 9.67 40.04
CA PHE A 68 -33.12 10.66 41.12
C PHE A 68 -34.42 10.51 41.94
N SER A 69 -35.51 9.98 41.38
CA SER A 69 -36.80 9.94 42.09
C SER A 69 -36.95 8.70 42.97
N SER A 70 -36.90 8.90 44.29
CA SER A 70 -37.13 7.82 45.27
C SER A 70 -38.52 7.17 45.11
N THR A 71 -39.53 7.94 44.67
CA THR A 71 -40.88 7.42 44.43
C THR A 71 -40.90 6.40 43.29
N VAL A 72 -40.18 6.67 42.20
CA VAL A 72 -40.08 5.78 41.04
C VAL A 72 -39.24 4.54 41.38
N GLN A 73 -38.14 4.72 42.12
CA GLN A 73 -37.31 3.62 42.61
C GLN A 73 -38.09 2.67 43.53
N ASN A 74 -38.90 3.22 44.44
CA ASN A 74 -39.77 2.42 45.29
C ASN A 74 -40.80 1.61 44.47
N GLN A 75 -41.41 2.22 43.44
CA GLN A 75 -42.31 1.50 42.54
C GLN A 75 -41.60 0.39 41.76
N TYR A 76 -40.34 0.60 41.37
CA TYR A 76 -39.52 -0.41 40.70
C TYR A 76 -39.24 -1.60 41.63
N LEU A 77 -38.79 -1.33 42.85
CA LEU A 77 -38.50 -2.37 43.86
C LEU A 77 -39.76 -3.13 44.28
N LEU A 78 -40.93 -2.48 44.32
CA LEU A 78 -42.21 -3.15 44.56
C LEU A 78 -42.59 -4.11 43.42
N LYS A 79 -42.29 -3.74 42.17
CA LYS A 79 -42.64 -4.54 40.99
C LYS A 79 -41.68 -5.71 40.75
N TYR A 80 -40.39 -5.50 40.98
CA TYR A 80 -39.32 -6.45 40.61
C TYR A 80 -38.61 -7.10 41.80
N GLY A 81 -38.89 -6.66 43.03
CA GLY A 81 -38.34 -7.19 44.27
C GLY A 81 -37.31 -6.27 44.92
N SER A 82 -37.31 -6.22 46.27
CA SER A 82 -36.45 -5.33 47.06
C SER A 82 -34.95 -5.71 47.05
N GLY A 83 -34.62 -6.91 46.55
CA GLY A 83 -33.24 -7.39 46.40
C GLY A 83 -32.61 -7.12 45.03
N GLN A 84 -33.31 -6.44 44.12
CA GLN A 84 -32.78 -6.07 42.80
C GLN A 84 -32.11 -4.69 42.84
N MET A 85 -31.08 -4.47 42.01
CA MET A 85 -30.52 -3.12 41.84
C MET A 85 -31.35 -2.32 40.83
N ILE A 86 -31.26 -0.98 40.95
CA ILE A 86 -31.83 -0.07 39.97
C ILE A 86 -30.99 -0.16 38.70
N PRO A 87 -31.59 -0.36 37.51
CA PRO A 87 -30.88 -0.68 36.28
C PRO A 87 -30.36 0.56 35.52
N VAL A 88 -30.23 1.70 36.21
CA VAL A 88 -29.74 2.97 35.66
C VAL A 88 -28.59 3.46 36.52
N ALA A 89 -27.44 3.73 35.89
CA ALA A 89 -26.25 4.22 36.53
C ALA A 89 -25.97 5.70 36.20
N ALA A 90 -24.97 6.30 36.87
CA ALA A 90 -24.64 7.71 36.69
C ALA A 90 -24.21 8.04 35.25
N ASN A 91 -23.49 7.12 34.59
CA ASN A 91 -23.06 7.25 33.21
C ASN A 91 -24.24 7.32 32.22
N ASP A 92 -25.36 6.63 32.49
CA ASP A 92 -26.57 6.68 31.65
C ASP A 92 -27.22 8.07 31.68
N VAL A 93 -27.26 8.69 32.86
CA VAL A 93 -27.76 10.06 33.04
C VAL A 93 -26.81 11.06 32.37
N ALA A 94 -25.51 10.95 32.62
CA ALA A 94 -24.50 11.83 32.02
C ALA A 94 -24.55 11.80 30.48
N PHE A 95 -24.65 10.59 29.89
CA PHE A 95 -24.77 10.42 28.45
C PHE A 95 -26.03 11.10 27.90
N SER A 96 -27.18 10.83 28.52
CA SER A 96 -28.45 11.36 28.03
C SER A 96 -28.53 12.89 28.11
N VAL A 97 -27.97 13.52 29.15
CA VAL A 97 -27.83 14.98 29.23
C VAL A 97 -26.92 15.50 28.11
N HIS A 98 -25.75 14.91 27.96
CA HIS A 98 -24.77 15.34 26.96
C HIS A 98 -25.31 15.25 25.53
N ALA A 99 -25.98 14.14 25.20
CA ALA A 99 -26.55 13.92 23.88
C ALA A 99 -27.67 14.92 23.54
N VAL A 100 -28.52 15.29 24.51
CA VAL A 100 -29.53 16.35 24.31
C VAL A 100 -28.86 17.70 24.01
N LEU A 101 -27.82 18.07 24.76
CA LEU A 101 -27.10 19.33 24.56
C LEU A 101 -26.43 19.41 23.19
N LEU A 102 -25.72 18.36 22.78
CA LEU A 102 -25.05 18.32 21.48
C LEU A 102 -26.04 18.27 20.31
N THR A 103 -27.15 17.55 20.45
CA THR A 103 -28.18 17.53 19.40
C THR A 103 -28.89 18.89 19.29
N ALA A 104 -29.15 19.57 20.41
CA ALA A 104 -29.64 20.94 20.39
C ALA A 104 -28.63 21.91 19.75
N PHE A 105 -27.34 21.72 19.98
CA PHE A 105 -26.28 22.48 19.32
C PHE A 105 -26.24 22.23 17.80
N MET A 106 -26.45 20.99 17.35
CA MET A 106 -26.58 20.71 15.91
C MET A 106 -27.81 21.37 15.29
N LEU A 107 -28.95 21.44 16.00
CA LEU A 107 -30.12 22.20 15.52
C LEU A 107 -29.83 23.70 15.43
N PHE A 108 -29.03 24.23 16.36
CA PHE A 108 -28.54 25.61 16.28
C PHE A 108 -27.64 25.82 15.05
N GLN A 109 -26.74 24.87 14.74
CA GLN A 109 -25.95 24.92 13.51
C GLN A 109 -26.82 24.88 12.24
N ILE A 110 -27.88 24.06 12.22
CA ILE A 110 -28.85 24.01 11.12
C ILE A 110 -29.58 25.36 10.92
N ALA A 111 -29.79 26.12 12.01
CA ALA A 111 -30.44 27.42 11.94
C ALA A 111 -29.54 28.54 11.38
N ILE A 112 -28.21 28.41 11.51
CA ILE A 112 -27.24 29.47 11.18
C ILE A 112 -26.50 29.21 9.87
N TYR A 113 -26.16 27.95 9.59
CA TYR A 113 -25.35 27.58 8.42
C TYR A 113 -26.19 27.35 7.18
N GLU A 114 -25.51 27.32 6.03
CA GLU A 114 -26.15 27.10 4.74
C GLU A 114 -26.87 25.74 4.72
N ARG A 115 -28.19 25.78 4.52
CA ARG A 115 -29.10 24.61 4.53
C ARG A 115 -29.49 24.11 3.14
N GLY A 116 -29.15 24.86 2.09
CA GLY A 116 -29.70 24.66 0.74
C GLY A 116 -31.23 24.71 0.73
N GLY A 117 -31.86 23.85 -0.07
CA GLY A 117 -33.33 23.71 -0.17
C GLY A 117 -33.96 22.72 0.81
N GLN A 118 -33.23 22.26 1.83
CA GLN A 118 -33.71 21.23 2.76
C GLN A 118 -34.64 21.80 3.84
N ALA A 119 -35.68 21.03 4.19
CA ALA A 119 -36.59 21.32 5.29
C ALA A 119 -37.00 20.01 5.99
N VAL A 120 -37.46 20.10 7.24
CA VAL A 120 -38.01 18.95 7.97
C VAL A 120 -39.25 18.44 7.24
N SER A 121 -39.35 17.15 7.00
CA SER A 121 -40.45 16.54 6.27
C SER A 121 -41.75 16.60 7.08
N LYS A 122 -42.87 16.73 6.37
CA LYS A 122 -44.22 16.68 6.98
C LYS A 122 -44.47 15.34 7.69
N ILE A 123 -43.84 14.26 7.21
CA ILE A 123 -43.93 12.93 7.81
C ILE A 123 -43.22 12.90 9.16
N SER A 124 -41.99 13.43 9.24
CA SER A 124 -41.26 13.54 10.50
C SER A 124 -42.02 14.40 11.52
N LEU A 125 -42.55 15.56 11.09
CA LEU A 125 -43.40 16.41 11.94
C LEU A 125 -44.66 15.69 12.44
N LEU A 126 -45.32 14.88 11.60
CA LEU A 126 -46.47 14.08 11.99
C LEU A 126 -46.08 13.03 13.05
N ILE A 127 -44.99 12.30 12.83
CA ILE A 127 -44.47 11.30 13.79
C ILE A 127 -44.20 11.96 15.14
N LEU A 128 -43.49 13.10 15.14
CA LEU A 128 -43.18 13.85 16.36
C LEU A 128 -44.44 14.34 17.06
N SER A 129 -45.42 14.87 16.32
CA SER A 129 -46.70 15.31 16.89
C SER A 129 -47.45 14.15 17.54
N VAL A 130 -47.47 12.98 16.91
CA VAL A 130 -48.12 11.78 17.46
C VAL A 130 -47.40 11.29 18.71
N VAL A 131 -46.06 11.21 18.68
CA VAL A 131 -45.24 10.78 19.83
C VAL A 131 -45.46 11.68 21.03
N TRP A 132 -45.42 13.01 20.85
CA TRP A 132 -45.64 13.95 21.95
C TRP A 132 -47.11 14.00 22.41
N LEU A 133 -48.07 13.77 21.52
CA LEU A 133 -49.48 13.60 21.90
C LEU A 133 -49.67 12.37 22.80
N VAL A 134 -49.08 11.22 22.41
CA VAL A 134 -49.12 9.98 23.20
C VAL A 134 -48.45 10.19 24.56
N ALA A 135 -47.27 10.81 24.59
CA ALA A 135 -46.58 11.14 25.83
C ALA A 135 -47.44 12.04 26.74
N GLY A 136 -48.13 13.02 26.16
CA GLY A 136 -49.08 13.89 26.87
C GLY A 136 -50.25 13.11 27.47
N VAL A 137 -50.94 12.29 26.67
CA VAL A 137 -52.07 11.46 27.13
C VAL A 137 -51.64 10.48 28.22
N CYS A 138 -50.50 9.81 28.06
CA CYS A 138 -49.93 8.92 29.07
C CYS A 138 -49.61 9.67 30.38
N THR A 139 -49.12 10.91 30.29
CA THR A 139 -48.86 11.75 31.47
C THR A 139 -50.16 12.08 32.20
N PHE A 140 -51.22 12.46 31.49
CA PHE A 140 -52.55 12.70 32.08
C PHE A 140 -53.17 11.44 32.68
N HIS A 141 -52.91 10.26 32.11
CA HIS A 141 -53.39 8.99 32.67
C HIS A 141 -52.62 8.54 33.92
N ALA A 142 -51.31 8.80 33.97
CA ALA A 142 -50.46 8.41 35.09
C ALA A 142 -50.63 9.32 36.33
N LEU A 143 -51.06 10.57 36.12
CA LEU A 143 -51.18 11.57 37.19
C LEU A 143 -52.17 11.18 38.31
N PRO A 144 -53.40 10.70 38.04
CA PRO A 144 -54.36 10.31 39.08
C PRO A 144 -54.01 8.99 39.78
N ASN A 145 -53.41 8.05 39.04
CA ASN A 145 -53.09 6.71 39.52
C ASN A 145 -51.71 6.62 40.19
N HIS A 146 -50.95 7.73 40.21
CA HIS A 146 -49.56 7.80 40.66
C HIS A 146 -48.64 6.73 40.04
N SER A 147 -48.93 6.27 38.82
CA SER A 147 -48.20 5.18 38.16
C SER A 147 -46.95 5.69 37.42
N TRP A 148 -46.02 6.28 38.17
CA TRP A 148 -44.85 6.98 37.64
C TRP A 148 -43.86 6.05 36.91
N LEU A 149 -43.61 4.84 37.44
CA LEU A 149 -42.75 3.85 36.78
C LEU A 149 -43.29 3.44 35.41
N TRP A 150 -44.61 3.30 35.29
CA TRP A 150 -45.26 3.01 34.00
C TRP A 150 -45.07 4.16 33.02
N LEU A 151 -45.27 5.41 33.47
CA LEU A 151 -45.09 6.60 32.63
C LEU A 151 -43.66 6.71 32.08
N ILE A 152 -42.64 6.56 32.92
CA ILE A 152 -41.25 6.64 32.45
C ILE A 152 -40.91 5.47 31.52
N SER A 153 -41.53 4.30 31.70
CA SER A 153 -41.35 3.17 30.77
C SER A 153 -41.88 3.52 29.38
N VAL A 154 -42.96 4.30 29.27
CA VAL A 154 -43.47 4.81 27.98
C VAL A 154 -42.42 5.70 27.31
N PHE A 155 -41.76 6.59 28.04
CA PHE A 155 -40.66 7.40 27.49
C PHE A 155 -39.46 6.54 27.02
N ASN A 156 -39.16 5.45 27.71
CA ASN A 156 -38.14 4.49 27.27
C ASN A 156 -38.56 3.79 25.96
N PHE A 157 -39.83 3.38 25.83
CA PHE A 157 -40.36 2.82 24.58
C PHE A 157 -40.34 3.82 23.43
N ILE A 158 -40.65 5.08 23.67
CA ILE A 158 -40.53 6.15 22.68
C ILE A 158 -39.08 6.27 22.20
N ALA A 159 -38.10 6.26 23.12
CA ALA A 159 -36.69 6.33 22.76
C ALA A 159 -36.26 5.14 21.87
N VAL A 160 -36.72 3.92 22.19
CA VAL A 160 -36.46 2.73 21.38
C VAL A 160 -37.10 2.85 19.99
N PHE A 161 -38.39 3.21 19.92
CA PHE A 161 -39.10 3.37 18.66
C PHE A 161 -38.42 4.39 17.75
N LEU A 162 -38.04 5.55 18.29
CA LEU A 162 -37.33 6.58 17.52
C LEU A 162 -35.94 6.13 17.08
N THR A 163 -35.26 5.30 17.88
CA THR A 163 -33.95 4.71 17.51
C THR A 163 -34.06 3.80 16.29
N ALA A 164 -35.17 3.06 16.17
CA ALA A 164 -35.40 2.17 15.02
C ALA A 164 -35.65 2.91 13.71
N ILE A 165 -36.24 4.12 13.76
CA ILE A 165 -36.62 4.87 12.55
C ILE A 165 -35.67 6.01 12.20
N LYS A 166 -34.85 6.50 13.14
CA LYS A 166 -34.07 7.75 12.96
C LYS A 166 -33.12 7.72 11.77
N TYR A 167 -32.53 6.57 11.44
CA TYR A 167 -31.53 6.45 10.38
C TYR A 167 -32.16 6.37 8.99
N THR A 168 -33.44 5.98 8.88
CA THR A 168 -34.11 5.80 7.59
C THR A 168 -34.11 7.06 6.70
N PRO A 169 -34.42 8.28 7.22
CA PRO A 169 -34.35 9.49 6.40
C PRO A 169 -32.94 9.83 5.91
N GLN A 170 -31.91 9.60 6.74
CA GLN A 170 -30.52 9.86 6.36
C GLN A 170 -30.05 8.85 5.31
N ALA A 171 -30.34 7.56 5.51
CA ALA A 171 -30.03 6.51 4.54
C ALA A 171 -30.71 6.77 3.18
N PHE A 172 -32.00 7.16 3.20
CA PHE A 172 -32.71 7.51 1.97
C PHE A 172 -32.14 8.75 1.28
N MET A 173 -31.71 9.76 2.05
CA MET A 173 -31.08 10.96 1.50
C MET A 173 -29.73 10.65 0.86
N ASN A 174 -28.92 9.81 1.51
CA ASN A 174 -27.66 9.32 0.95
C ASN A 174 -27.94 8.52 -0.34
N PHE A 175 -28.92 7.62 -0.32
CA PHE A 175 -29.35 6.84 -1.49
C PHE A 175 -29.77 7.70 -2.68
N LYS A 176 -30.52 8.77 -2.40
CA LYS A 176 -30.96 9.70 -3.43
C LYS A 176 -29.82 10.54 -3.98
N ARG A 177 -28.81 10.87 -3.16
CA ARG A 177 -27.67 11.71 -3.53
C ARG A 177 -26.50 10.93 -4.10
N LYS A 178 -26.43 9.60 -3.90
CA LYS A 178 -25.27 8.77 -4.22
C LYS A 178 -23.96 9.31 -3.64
N SER A 179 -24.06 9.98 -2.49
CA SER A 179 -22.96 10.63 -1.80
C SER A 179 -23.29 10.74 -0.32
N THR A 180 -22.31 10.46 0.52
CA THR A 180 -22.32 10.65 1.97
C THR A 180 -21.73 12.00 2.39
N ASP A 181 -21.40 12.88 1.42
CA ASP A 181 -20.74 14.15 1.68
C ASP A 181 -21.58 15.05 2.60
N GLY A 182 -21.03 15.28 3.79
CA GLY A 182 -21.64 16.06 4.86
C GLY A 182 -22.36 15.27 5.93
N PHE A 183 -22.26 13.95 5.93
CA PHE A 183 -22.62 13.09 7.03
C PHE A 183 -21.39 12.31 7.53
N SER A 184 -21.05 12.44 8.81
CA SER A 184 -19.89 11.75 9.39
C SER A 184 -20.20 10.27 9.63
N ILE A 185 -19.43 9.39 8.98
CA ILE A 185 -19.53 7.93 9.13
C ILE A 185 -19.04 7.48 10.52
N GLU A 186 -18.12 8.22 11.13
CA GLU A 186 -17.61 7.97 12.48
C GLU A 186 -18.73 7.94 13.55
N PHE A 187 -19.82 8.66 13.31
CA PHE A 187 -21.02 8.63 14.15
C PHE A 187 -21.56 7.20 14.33
N ILE A 188 -21.53 6.38 13.26
CA ILE A 188 -22.06 5.02 13.26
C ILE A 188 -21.13 4.06 14.04
N LEU A 189 -19.82 4.17 13.82
CA LEU A 189 -18.81 3.32 14.46
C LEU A 189 -18.79 3.51 15.99
N PHE A 190 -18.90 4.75 16.45
CA PHE A 190 -18.98 5.06 17.87
C PHE A 190 -20.35 4.71 18.48
N ASP A 191 -21.45 4.74 17.71
CA ASP A 191 -22.78 4.24 18.15
C ASP A 191 -22.74 2.72 18.39
N PHE A 192 -22.04 1.95 17.54
CA PHE A 192 -21.80 0.52 17.72
C PHE A 192 -20.95 0.23 18.95
N SER A 193 -19.78 0.86 19.07
CA SER A 193 -18.85 0.63 20.17
C SER A 193 -19.49 0.93 21.53
N GLY A 194 -20.25 2.03 21.62
CA GLY A 194 -21.03 2.34 22.81
C GLY A 194 -22.16 1.34 23.06
N GLY A 195 -22.83 0.84 22.01
CA GLY A 195 -23.86 -0.21 22.12
C GLY A 195 -23.31 -1.52 22.70
N VAL A 196 -22.15 -1.98 22.23
CA VAL A 196 -21.48 -3.19 22.73
C VAL A 196 -21.05 -3.02 24.18
N ALA A 197 -20.39 -1.91 24.52
CA ALA A 197 -19.97 -1.63 25.89
C ALA A 197 -21.17 -1.54 26.84
N ASN A 198 -22.27 -0.95 26.40
CA ASN A 198 -23.50 -0.82 27.18
C ASN A 198 -24.20 -2.18 27.41
N TYR A 199 -24.20 -3.06 26.41
CA TYR A 199 -24.71 -4.43 26.56
C TYR A 199 -23.82 -5.27 27.51
N ALA A 200 -22.50 -5.12 27.40
CA ALA A 200 -21.55 -5.75 28.30
C ALA A 200 -21.74 -5.29 29.76
N GLN A 201 -21.96 -3.98 29.98
CA GLN A 201 -22.29 -3.42 31.29
C GLN A 201 -23.50 -4.13 31.94
N MET A 202 -24.60 -4.29 31.19
CA MET A 202 -25.80 -4.98 31.69
C MET A 202 -25.57 -6.47 31.97
N THR A 203 -24.70 -7.11 31.18
CA THR A 203 -24.35 -8.53 31.34
C THR A 203 -23.57 -8.73 32.65
N VAL A 204 -22.58 -7.88 32.94
CA VAL A 204 -21.81 -7.92 34.19
C VAL A 204 -22.72 -7.77 35.41
N GLN A 205 -23.67 -6.83 35.38
CA GLN A 205 -24.64 -6.64 36.47
C GLN A 205 -25.55 -7.86 36.67
N SER A 206 -25.95 -8.52 35.58
CA SER A 206 -26.81 -9.71 35.65
C SER A 206 -26.07 -10.94 36.14
N ILE A 207 -24.78 -11.07 35.81
CA ILE A 207 -23.88 -12.12 36.34
C ILE A 207 -23.70 -11.94 37.85
N ASP A 208 -23.43 -10.72 38.33
CA ASP A 208 -23.23 -10.46 39.76
C ASP A 208 -24.47 -10.78 40.60
N GLN A 209 -25.66 -10.42 40.11
CA GLN A 209 -26.92 -10.64 40.82
C GLN A 209 -27.53 -12.03 40.60
N ASN A 210 -26.95 -12.84 39.70
CA ASN A 210 -27.52 -14.09 39.23
C ASN A 210 -29.02 -13.95 38.85
N SER A 211 -29.35 -12.83 38.18
CA SER A 211 -30.72 -12.38 37.94
C SER A 211 -30.87 -11.76 36.55
N TRP A 212 -31.85 -12.27 35.79
CA TRP A 212 -32.23 -11.73 34.47
C TRP A 212 -33.18 -10.54 34.57
N VAL A 213 -33.50 -10.08 35.79
CA VAL A 213 -34.42 -8.96 36.02
C VAL A 213 -33.80 -7.65 35.54
N ASN A 214 -32.48 -7.50 35.54
CA ASN A 214 -31.82 -6.31 34.98
C ASN A 214 -32.09 -6.15 33.47
N PHE A 215 -32.19 -7.27 32.76
CA PHE A 215 -32.54 -7.25 31.34
C PHE A 215 -34.02 -6.86 31.12
N HIS A 216 -34.94 -7.39 31.92
CA HIS A 216 -36.38 -7.09 31.78
C HIS A 216 -36.79 -5.74 32.40
N GLY A 217 -36.06 -5.29 33.42
CA GLY A 217 -36.30 -4.04 34.16
C GLY A 217 -35.90 -2.79 33.38
N ASN A 218 -34.97 -2.92 32.43
CA ASN A 218 -34.58 -1.86 31.49
C ASN A 218 -34.48 -2.41 30.06
N ILE A 219 -35.60 -2.95 29.55
CA ILE A 219 -35.68 -3.50 28.19
C ILE A 219 -35.26 -2.49 27.12
N GLY A 220 -35.49 -1.19 27.38
CA GLY A 220 -35.07 -0.14 26.45
C GLY A 220 -33.56 -0.08 26.27
N LYS A 221 -32.77 -0.18 27.35
CA LYS A 221 -31.30 -0.15 27.27
C LYS A 221 -30.74 -1.30 26.41
N ILE A 222 -31.37 -2.47 26.44
CA ILE A 222 -31.04 -3.59 25.55
C ILE A 222 -31.44 -3.28 24.11
N LEU A 223 -32.70 -2.87 23.89
CA LEU A 223 -33.20 -2.64 22.54
C LEU A 223 -32.47 -1.47 21.87
N LEU A 224 -32.00 -0.48 22.63
CA LEU A 224 -31.12 0.58 22.16
C LEU A 224 -29.74 0.03 21.76
N ALA A 225 -29.13 -0.84 22.57
CA ALA A 225 -27.86 -1.48 22.22
C ALA A 225 -28.00 -2.38 20.98
N LEU A 226 -29.05 -3.19 20.91
CA LEU A 226 -29.33 -4.05 19.76
C LEU A 226 -29.68 -3.25 18.51
N ALA A 227 -30.47 -2.17 18.62
CA ALA A 227 -30.78 -1.31 17.49
C ALA A 227 -29.54 -0.57 16.97
N ALA A 228 -28.60 -0.17 17.85
CA ALA A 228 -27.32 0.39 17.43
C ALA A 228 -26.49 -0.63 16.64
N ILE A 229 -26.42 -1.88 17.11
CA ILE A 229 -25.73 -2.98 16.43
C ILE A 229 -26.40 -3.31 15.07
N VAL A 230 -27.73 -3.37 15.02
CA VAL A 230 -28.47 -3.68 13.78
C VAL A 230 -28.36 -2.53 12.78
N SER A 231 -28.40 -1.28 13.23
CA SER A 231 -28.26 -0.11 12.34
C SER A 231 -26.90 -0.09 11.65
N GLU A 232 -25.83 -0.60 12.29
CA GLU A 232 -24.52 -0.76 11.66
C GLU A 232 -24.55 -1.87 10.60
N THR A 233 -25.18 -3.02 10.87
CA THR A 233 -25.35 -4.05 9.82
C THR A 233 -26.11 -3.51 8.62
N GLU A 234 -27.19 -2.74 8.82
CA GLU A 234 -27.94 -2.12 7.73
C GLU A 234 -27.14 -1.02 7.00
N ALA A 235 -26.34 -0.21 7.72
CA ALA A 235 -25.47 0.80 7.13
C ALA A 235 -24.30 0.18 6.34
N HIS A 236 -23.74 -0.91 6.85
CA HIS A 236 -22.74 -1.72 6.15
C HIS A 236 -23.34 -2.33 4.88
N PHE A 237 -24.55 -2.89 4.95
CA PHE A 237 -25.25 -3.41 3.78
C PHE A 237 -25.72 -2.33 2.80
N SER A 238 -26.09 -1.12 3.24
CA SER A 238 -26.43 -0.01 2.34
C SER A 238 -25.20 0.57 1.66
N ASN A 239 -24.06 0.65 2.36
CA ASN A 239 -22.78 1.04 1.75
C ASN A 239 -22.29 -0.02 0.74
N ILE A 240 -22.56 -1.32 0.98
CA ILE A 240 -22.29 -2.40 0.00
C ILE A 240 -23.22 -2.30 -1.23
N LYS A 241 -24.46 -1.80 -1.07
CA LYS A 241 -25.44 -1.69 -2.17
C LYS A 241 -25.35 -0.41 -2.99
N GLU A 242 -24.64 0.60 -2.50
CA GLU A 242 -24.38 1.86 -3.20
C GLU A 242 -22.97 1.99 -3.76
N SER A 243 -22.10 1.00 -3.50
CA SER A 243 -21.05 0.68 -4.45
C SER A 243 -21.73 0.02 -5.68
N PRO A 244 -21.80 0.67 -6.86
CA PRO A 244 -22.07 -0.11 -8.06
C PRO A 244 -20.91 -1.11 -8.21
N HIS A 245 -21.21 -2.31 -8.70
CA HIS A 245 -20.26 -3.41 -8.96
C HIS A 245 -20.06 -4.46 -7.85
N LEU A 246 -21.16 -5.11 -7.45
CA LEU A 246 -21.17 -6.58 -7.39
C LEU A 246 -22.11 -7.10 -8.48
N PRO A 247 -21.67 -7.92 -9.46
CA PRO A 247 -22.59 -8.65 -10.31
C PRO A 247 -23.28 -9.75 -9.49
N SER A 248 -24.57 -9.54 -9.23
CA SER A 248 -25.49 -10.61 -8.86
C SER A 248 -26.10 -11.18 -10.13
N SER A 249 -25.45 -12.20 -10.71
CA SER A 249 -26.05 -13.03 -11.76
C SER A 249 -25.67 -14.51 -11.59
N SER A 250 -26.46 -15.21 -10.79
CA SER A 250 -26.74 -16.63 -11.05
C SER A 250 -28.18 -16.95 -10.63
N PHE A 251 -29.12 -16.37 -11.39
CA PHE A 251 -30.50 -16.86 -11.44
C PHE A 251 -30.49 -18.23 -12.14
N LEU A 252 -30.91 -19.25 -11.39
CA LEU A 252 -31.92 -20.23 -11.80
C LEU A 252 -32.05 -20.45 -13.32
N HIS A 253 -31.28 -21.41 -13.85
CA HIS A 253 -31.76 -22.18 -14.99
C HIS A 253 -32.41 -23.47 -14.48
N HIS A 254 -33.73 -23.53 -14.70
CA HIS A 254 -34.53 -24.76 -14.72
C HIS A 254 -33.82 -25.85 -15.54
N VAL A 255 -33.50 -26.98 -14.91
CA VAL A 255 -33.26 -28.24 -15.61
C VAL A 255 -34.15 -29.30 -14.96
N ASP A 256 -34.97 -29.90 -15.80
CA ASP A 256 -35.95 -30.94 -15.50
C ASP A 256 -35.35 -32.15 -14.77
N ILE A 257 -36.12 -32.63 -13.80
CA ILE A 257 -35.93 -33.91 -13.13
C ILE A 257 -36.37 -35.03 -14.09
N ARG A 258 -35.42 -35.86 -14.54
CA ARG A 258 -35.69 -37.26 -14.88
C ARG A 258 -34.79 -38.21 -14.09
N GLN A 259 -35.47 -39.21 -13.54
CA GLN A 259 -35.00 -40.30 -12.68
C GLN A 259 -33.86 -41.13 -13.30
N GLY A 260 -32.97 -41.65 -12.46
CA GLY A 260 -31.96 -42.63 -12.88
C GLY A 260 -31.00 -43.10 -11.80
N THR A 261 -31.52 -43.76 -10.77
CA THR A 261 -30.91 -44.81 -9.92
C THR A 261 -29.42 -45.16 -10.10
N LYS A 262 -28.64 -45.12 -9.00
CA LYS A 262 -27.96 -46.27 -8.32
C LYS A 262 -26.73 -45.82 -7.52
N ALA A 263 -26.75 -46.09 -6.21
CA ALA A 263 -25.57 -46.29 -5.35
C ALA A 263 -25.08 -47.77 -5.50
N PRO A 264 -24.10 -48.31 -4.74
CA PRO A 264 -23.11 -47.78 -3.76
C PRO A 264 -21.70 -48.45 -3.99
N PRO A 265 -20.81 -48.82 -3.01
CA PRO A 265 -20.53 -48.38 -1.61
C PRO A 265 -19.01 -48.24 -1.19
N HIS A 266 -18.81 -47.67 0.02
CA HIS A 266 -17.86 -48.01 1.12
C HIS A 266 -16.31 -48.08 0.98
N GLN A 267 -15.59 -47.38 1.88
CA GLN A 267 -14.72 -47.92 2.96
C GLN A 267 -14.01 -46.75 3.71
N ARG A 268 -14.26 -46.51 5.01
CA ARG A 268 -13.64 -47.05 6.27
C ARG A 268 -12.25 -46.47 6.66
N LEU A 269 -12.31 -45.58 7.66
CA LEU A 269 -11.44 -45.40 8.84
C LEU A 269 -10.31 -46.43 9.06
N VAL A 270 -9.08 -45.95 9.36
CA VAL A 270 -8.19 -46.49 10.41
C VAL A 270 -7.29 -45.38 10.99
N PHE A 271 -7.39 -45.18 12.32
CA PHE A 271 -6.36 -44.60 13.19
C PHE A 271 -5.46 -45.74 13.69
N THR A 272 -4.13 -45.58 13.67
CA THR A 272 -3.22 -46.36 14.54
C THR A 272 -1.99 -45.55 14.95
N SER A 273 -1.76 -45.52 16.25
CA SER A 273 -0.57 -45.06 16.95
C SER A 273 0.62 -46.00 16.76
N ALA A 274 1.84 -45.48 16.81
CA ALA A 274 3.00 -46.24 17.30
C ALA A 274 4.04 -45.30 17.92
N THR A 275 4.29 -45.53 19.21
CA THR A 275 5.39 -45.03 20.03
C THR A 275 6.69 -45.76 19.70
N HIS A 276 7.82 -45.05 19.63
CA HIS A 276 9.13 -45.60 19.98
C HIS A 276 10.07 -44.52 20.51
N THR A 277 10.53 -44.74 21.73
CA THR A 277 11.58 -44.01 22.45
C THR A 277 12.96 -44.60 22.12
N THR A 278 13.96 -43.76 21.83
CA THR A 278 15.36 -44.00 22.26
C THR A 278 16.23 -42.74 22.15
N THR A 279 16.68 -42.27 23.32
CA THR A 279 18.03 -41.79 23.69
C THR A 279 18.80 -40.80 22.79
N ALA A 280 18.99 -39.59 23.34
CA ALA A 280 19.95 -38.55 22.93
C ALA A 280 21.43 -39.00 23.08
N PRO A 281 22.37 -38.28 22.42
CA PRO A 281 23.11 -37.28 23.20
C PRO A 281 23.45 -35.96 22.46
N ARG A 282 23.28 -34.85 23.21
CA ARG A 282 23.95 -33.53 23.09
C ARG A 282 23.95 -32.83 21.71
N GLU A 283 22.88 -32.08 21.46
CA GLU A 283 22.78 -31.08 20.39
C GLU A 283 23.34 -29.72 20.83
N PHE A 284 24.18 -29.13 19.99
CA PHE A 284 24.42 -27.69 19.92
C PHE A 284 23.28 -27.05 19.10
N SER A 285 22.74 -25.94 19.62
CA SER A 285 21.51 -25.30 19.14
C SER A 285 21.52 -24.94 17.64
N PRO A 286 20.46 -25.28 16.87
CA PRO A 286 20.25 -24.78 15.52
C PRO A 286 19.79 -23.30 15.53
N CYS A 287 19.96 -22.61 14.41
CA CYS A 287 19.46 -21.25 14.19
C CYS A 287 17.99 -21.15 14.64
N ARG A 288 17.69 -20.15 15.49
CA ARG A 288 16.32 -19.87 15.92
C ARG A 288 15.52 -19.34 14.74
N TYR A 289 14.82 -20.23 14.05
CA TYR A 289 13.63 -19.85 13.27
C TYR A 289 12.56 -19.38 14.26
N LEU A 290 12.09 -18.15 14.10
CA LEU A 290 10.93 -17.67 14.84
C LEU A 290 9.69 -18.42 14.34
N ASN A 291 9.15 -19.31 15.17
CA ASN A 291 7.75 -19.69 15.07
C ASN A 291 6.93 -18.48 15.58
N PRO A 292 6.04 -17.87 14.77
CA PRO A 292 5.13 -16.87 15.29
C PRO A 292 4.20 -17.57 16.30
N THR A 293 4.30 -17.15 17.55
CA THR A 293 3.49 -17.67 18.64
C THR A 293 2.13 -16.97 18.57
N LEU A 294 1.07 -17.78 18.43
CA LEU A 294 -0.35 -17.48 18.63
C LEU A 294 -0.73 -16.01 18.88
N GLU A 295 -1.13 -15.31 17.83
CA GLU A 295 -2.20 -14.33 17.93
C GLU A 295 -3.48 -14.93 17.36
N LEU A 296 -4.45 -15.19 18.24
CA LEU A 296 -5.84 -15.42 17.86
C LEU A 296 -6.42 -14.09 17.38
N HIS A 297 -6.13 -13.70 16.14
CA HIS A 297 -6.84 -12.65 15.44
C HIS A 297 -7.66 -13.28 14.31
N PHE A 298 -8.98 -13.06 14.37
CA PHE A 298 -9.91 -13.42 13.32
C PHE A 298 -9.42 -12.81 11.99
N GLY A 299 -9.14 -13.66 11.01
CA GLY A 299 -8.58 -13.28 9.72
C GLY A 299 -9.55 -12.48 8.87
N PHE A 300 -9.38 -11.16 8.86
CA PHE A 300 -9.51 -10.36 7.65
C PHE A 300 -8.08 -10.09 7.18
N SER A 301 -7.73 -10.56 5.98
CA SER A 301 -6.51 -10.11 5.30
C SER A 301 -6.66 -8.61 5.06
N ARG A 302 -6.02 -7.78 5.89
CA ARG A 302 -5.99 -6.33 5.69
C ARG A 302 -5.17 -6.06 4.42
N MET A 303 -5.75 -5.33 3.46
CA MET A 303 -5.04 -4.81 2.29
C MET A 303 -3.82 -3.99 2.76
N ARG A 304 -2.69 -4.07 2.03
CA ARG A 304 -1.42 -3.41 2.40
C ARG A 304 -0.79 -2.77 1.18
N GLU A 305 -1.26 -1.60 0.78
CA GLU A 305 -0.88 -0.98 -0.48
C GLU A 305 0.52 -0.33 -0.43
N ILE A 306 1.18 -0.27 -1.59
CA ILE A 306 2.44 0.44 -1.82
C ILE A 306 2.20 1.47 -2.90
N VAL A 307 2.61 2.71 -2.64
CA VAL A 307 2.63 3.77 -3.65
C VAL A 307 4.07 3.88 -4.19
N THR A 308 4.21 3.79 -5.51
CA THR A 308 5.49 3.87 -6.20
C THR A 308 5.73 5.28 -6.71
N LEU A 309 6.93 5.80 -6.49
CA LEU A 309 7.40 7.07 -7.04
C LEU A 309 8.60 6.82 -7.93
N GLN A 310 8.61 7.41 -9.12
CA GLN A 310 9.70 7.32 -10.10
C GLN A 310 10.13 8.73 -10.48
N VAL A 311 11.36 9.10 -10.17
CA VAL A 311 11.87 10.46 -10.39
C VAL A 311 13.13 10.40 -11.25
N GLY A 312 12.99 10.83 -12.49
CA GLY A 312 14.07 10.88 -13.48
C GLY A 312 13.92 9.88 -14.62
N GLY A 313 14.61 10.17 -15.73
CA GLY A 313 14.50 9.41 -16.96
C GLY A 313 14.90 7.95 -16.79
N PHE A 314 16.05 7.64 -16.17
CA PHE A 314 16.50 6.25 -16.04
C PHE A 314 15.65 5.48 -15.02
N ALA A 315 15.18 6.12 -13.96
CA ALA A 315 14.20 5.60 -13.02
C ALA A 315 12.89 5.20 -13.73
N ASN A 316 12.41 6.01 -14.66
CA ASN A 316 11.23 5.69 -15.48
C ASN A 316 11.48 4.53 -16.47
N TYR A 317 12.70 4.40 -17.02
CA TYR A 317 13.10 3.22 -17.81
C TYR A 317 13.03 1.93 -16.98
N VAL A 318 13.59 1.95 -15.77
CA VAL A 318 13.51 0.83 -14.81
C VAL A 318 12.06 0.56 -14.43
N GLY A 319 11.30 1.62 -14.17
CA GLY A 319 9.88 1.58 -13.85
C GLY A 319 9.03 0.91 -14.93
N SER A 320 9.29 1.23 -16.20
CA SER A 320 8.53 0.70 -17.34
C SER A 320 8.68 -0.81 -17.47
N HIS A 321 9.91 -1.32 -17.34
CA HIS A 321 10.15 -2.76 -17.29
C HIS A 321 9.49 -3.42 -16.07
N PHE A 322 9.58 -2.78 -14.90
CA PHE A 322 8.96 -3.27 -13.68
C PHE A 322 7.45 -3.44 -13.82
N TRP A 323 6.77 -2.43 -14.38
CA TRP A 323 5.32 -2.47 -14.63
C TRP A 323 4.94 -3.44 -15.74
N ASN A 324 5.75 -3.56 -16.80
CA ASN A 324 5.56 -4.56 -17.85
C ASN A 324 5.57 -5.99 -17.31
N PHE A 325 6.44 -6.30 -16.34
CA PHE A 325 6.41 -7.62 -15.69
C PHE A 325 5.13 -7.85 -14.90
N GLN A 326 4.61 -6.80 -14.24
CA GLN A 326 3.39 -6.91 -13.43
C GLN A 326 2.16 -7.12 -14.33
N ASP A 327 2.10 -6.38 -15.43
CA ASP A 327 1.06 -6.51 -16.46
C ASP A 327 1.07 -7.90 -17.12
N GLU A 328 2.25 -8.41 -17.47
CA GLU A 328 2.39 -9.75 -18.04
C GLU A 328 1.93 -10.85 -17.06
N LEU A 329 2.27 -10.72 -15.77
CA LEU A 329 1.81 -11.65 -14.74
C LEU A 329 0.29 -11.66 -14.58
N LEU A 330 -0.36 -10.49 -14.69
CA LEU A 330 -1.81 -10.37 -14.66
C LEU A 330 -2.44 -11.03 -15.89
N GLY A 331 -1.90 -10.76 -17.07
CA GLY A 331 -2.37 -11.35 -18.32
C GLY A 331 -2.26 -12.88 -18.33
N LEU A 332 -1.09 -13.41 -17.95
CA LEU A 332 -0.84 -14.85 -17.89
C LEU A 332 -1.65 -15.57 -16.81
N ALA A 333 -1.99 -14.90 -15.70
CA ALA A 333 -2.84 -15.48 -14.67
C ALA A 333 -4.31 -15.64 -15.12
N LEU A 334 -4.76 -14.79 -16.05
CA LEU A 334 -6.12 -14.82 -16.60
C LEU A 334 -6.27 -15.71 -17.84
N ASP A 335 -5.16 -16.02 -18.53
CA ASP A 335 -5.16 -16.83 -19.75
C ASP A 335 -5.34 -18.34 -19.44
N PRO A 336 -6.44 -18.99 -19.91
CA PRO A 336 -6.66 -20.43 -19.72
C PRO A 336 -5.62 -21.33 -20.43
N HIS A 337 -4.87 -20.78 -21.38
CA HIS A 337 -3.85 -21.50 -22.15
C HIS A 337 -2.43 -21.31 -21.61
N ALA A 338 -2.23 -20.39 -20.67
CA ALA A 338 -0.94 -20.17 -20.01
C ALA A 338 -0.57 -21.34 -19.10
N ASP A 339 0.73 -21.43 -18.77
CA ASP A 339 1.23 -22.41 -17.80
C ASP A 339 0.54 -22.20 -16.45
N GLN A 340 0.04 -23.29 -15.86
CA GLN A 340 -0.68 -23.30 -14.59
C GLN A 340 0.15 -22.67 -13.45
N VAL A 341 1.48 -22.65 -13.57
CA VAL A 341 2.40 -21.96 -12.65
C VAL A 341 2.06 -20.46 -12.49
N PHE A 342 1.60 -19.77 -13.54
CA PHE A 342 1.23 -18.35 -13.47
C PHE A 342 -0.16 -18.14 -12.84
N SER A 343 -1.08 -19.09 -13.03
CA SER A 343 -2.41 -19.04 -12.40
C SER A 343 -2.36 -19.24 -10.87
N ASN A 344 -1.36 -19.97 -10.36
CA ASN A 344 -1.18 -20.28 -8.93
C ASN A 344 -0.09 -19.40 -8.27
N GLN A 345 0.05 -18.15 -8.71
CA GLN A 345 1.12 -17.26 -8.20
C GLN A 345 0.96 -16.86 -6.72
N ASN A 346 -0.26 -16.91 -6.15
CA ASN A 346 -0.56 -16.48 -4.76
C ASN A 346 -0.01 -15.07 -4.42
N LEU A 347 0.04 -14.19 -5.44
CA LEU A 347 0.45 -12.80 -5.31
C LEU A 347 -0.79 -11.91 -5.36
N ASN A 348 -0.92 -11.03 -4.38
CA ASN A 348 -1.91 -9.97 -4.39
C ASN A 348 -1.36 -8.75 -5.16
N MET A 349 -1.90 -8.50 -6.34
CA MET A 349 -1.47 -7.40 -7.22
C MET A 349 -2.11 -6.05 -6.86
N ASP A 350 -3.19 -6.04 -6.06
CA ASP A 350 -3.83 -4.81 -5.56
C ASP A 350 -2.94 -4.04 -4.58
N VAL A 351 -1.87 -4.69 -4.09
CA VAL A 351 -0.79 -4.01 -3.37
C VAL A 351 -0.15 -2.90 -4.22
N LEU A 352 -0.01 -3.11 -5.53
CA LEU A 352 0.63 -2.15 -6.45
C LEU A 352 -0.37 -1.44 -7.37
N TYR A 353 -1.50 -2.08 -7.67
CA TYR A 353 -2.51 -1.58 -8.59
C TYR A 353 -3.73 -1.07 -7.85
N ARG A 354 -4.48 -0.20 -8.53
CA ARG A 354 -5.79 0.28 -8.12
C ARG A 354 -6.83 -0.09 -9.17
N THR A 355 -8.03 -0.39 -8.71
CA THR A 355 -9.22 -0.43 -9.55
C THR A 355 -9.79 0.99 -9.64
N GLY A 356 -10.30 1.36 -10.81
CA GLY A 356 -10.92 2.64 -11.07
C GLY A 356 -11.95 2.51 -12.18
N GLU A 357 -12.65 3.59 -12.48
CA GLU A 357 -13.58 3.66 -13.59
C GLU A 357 -13.17 4.83 -14.51
N THR A 358 -13.09 4.56 -15.80
CA THR A 358 -12.88 5.61 -16.80
C THR A 358 -14.13 6.48 -16.94
N HIS A 359 -14.04 7.61 -17.66
CA HIS A 359 -15.21 8.44 -17.97
C HIS A 359 -16.32 7.70 -18.75
N GLU A 360 -15.98 6.59 -19.40
CA GLU A 360 -16.91 5.73 -20.13
C GLU A 360 -17.58 4.67 -19.24
N GLY A 361 -17.25 4.65 -17.93
CA GLY A 361 -17.74 3.65 -16.98
C GLY A 361 -17.11 2.27 -17.15
N THR A 362 -15.98 2.19 -17.87
CA THR A 362 -15.20 0.95 -17.98
C THR A 362 -14.26 0.82 -16.78
N VAL A 363 -14.21 -0.38 -16.19
CA VAL A 363 -13.30 -0.65 -15.06
C VAL A 363 -11.86 -0.61 -15.59
N SER A 364 -11.05 0.30 -15.04
CA SER A 364 -9.62 0.42 -15.31
C SER A 364 -8.81 -0.18 -14.16
N TYR A 365 -7.74 -0.88 -14.49
CA TYR A 365 -6.76 -1.36 -13.50
C TYR A 365 -5.42 -0.68 -13.77
N THR A 366 -5.04 0.26 -12.91
CA THR A 366 -3.86 1.12 -13.13
C THR A 366 -2.88 1.06 -11.97
N PRO A 367 -1.58 1.23 -12.20
CA PRO A 367 -0.58 1.33 -11.13
C PRO A 367 -0.83 2.50 -10.15
N ARG A 368 -0.52 2.29 -8.87
CA ARG A 368 -0.36 3.36 -7.87
C ARG A 368 1.02 4.01 -8.04
N LEU A 369 1.15 4.79 -9.11
CA LEU A 369 2.42 5.36 -9.56
C LEU A 369 2.32 6.88 -9.67
N VAL A 370 3.35 7.58 -9.19
CA VAL A 370 3.69 8.95 -9.61
C VAL A 370 5.06 8.92 -10.29
N SER A 371 5.10 9.29 -11.56
CA SER A 371 6.30 9.41 -12.40
C SER A 371 6.54 10.88 -12.72
N VAL A 372 7.77 11.34 -12.46
CA VAL A 372 8.23 12.70 -12.70
C VAL A 372 9.37 12.66 -13.71
N ASP A 373 9.24 13.45 -14.76
CA ASP A 373 10.23 13.54 -15.82
C ASP A 373 10.18 14.90 -16.54
N PHE A 374 11.06 15.12 -17.51
CA PHE A 374 11.03 16.31 -18.34
C PHE A 374 9.86 16.34 -19.31
N GLN A 375 9.40 17.55 -19.62
CA GLN A 375 8.48 17.77 -20.72
C GLN A 375 9.07 17.23 -22.04
N GLY A 376 8.30 16.37 -22.72
CA GLY A 376 8.70 15.71 -23.96
C GLY A 376 9.35 14.34 -23.77
N SER A 377 9.56 13.86 -22.54
CA SER A 377 10.09 12.52 -22.30
C SER A 377 9.06 11.39 -22.48
N LEU A 378 7.77 11.75 -22.60
CA LEU A 378 6.68 10.81 -22.82
C LEU A 378 6.59 10.30 -24.27
N GLY A 379 7.38 10.85 -25.19
CA GLY A 379 7.42 10.41 -26.60
C GLY A 379 6.05 10.51 -27.27
N SER A 380 5.50 9.36 -27.65
CA SER A 380 4.18 9.27 -28.31
C SER A 380 2.99 9.17 -27.35
N MET A 381 3.24 9.07 -26.04
CA MET A 381 2.21 8.97 -25.01
C MET A 381 1.73 10.36 -24.56
N SER A 382 0.43 10.49 -24.31
CA SER A 382 -0.16 11.71 -23.74
C SER A 382 0.14 11.84 -22.25
N SER A 383 0.30 13.08 -21.77
CA SER A 383 0.45 13.39 -20.34
C SER A 383 -0.77 13.03 -19.49
N ARG A 384 -1.94 12.81 -20.12
CA ARG A 384 -3.14 12.29 -19.47
C ARG A 384 -3.21 10.76 -19.43
N GLY A 385 -2.18 10.07 -19.91
CA GLY A 385 -2.17 8.62 -20.09
C GLY A 385 -2.97 8.19 -21.33
N THR A 386 -3.24 6.88 -21.43
CA THR A 386 -3.88 6.24 -22.58
C THR A 386 -5.37 5.93 -22.38
N LEU A 387 -5.87 5.97 -21.14
CA LEU A 387 -7.24 5.57 -20.79
C LEU A 387 -8.29 6.68 -20.96
N TYR A 388 -7.86 7.92 -20.90
CA TYR A 388 -8.75 9.08 -20.98
C TYR A 388 -8.65 9.63 -22.40
N GLY A 389 -9.73 9.46 -23.18
CA GLY A 389 -9.72 9.69 -24.63
C GLY A 389 -9.15 11.05 -25.07
N GLU A 390 -8.54 11.07 -26.25
CA GLU A 390 -7.94 12.27 -26.88
C GLU A 390 -8.96 13.40 -27.16
N ASN A 391 -10.25 13.09 -27.10
CA ASN A 391 -11.33 14.05 -27.32
C ASN A 391 -11.67 14.83 -26.06
N LEU A 392 -10.77 15.72 -25.65
CA LEU A 392 -11.08 16.97 -24.97
C LEU A 392 -9.83 17.83 -25.15
N HIS A 393 -9.81 18.62 -26.22
CA HIS A 393 -9.18 19.95 -26.16
C HIS A 393 -9.82 20.67 -24.97
N ALA A 394 -9.29 20.40 -23.77
CA ALA A 394 -9.48 21.31 -22.67
C ALA A 394 -8.70 22.54 -23.12
N GLU A 395 -9.40 23.50 -23.70
CA GLU A 395 -9.00 24.90 -23.63
C GLU A 395 -8.44 25.09 -22.22
N SER A 396 -7.19 25.52 -22.12
CA SER A 396 -6.64 26.04 -20.88
C SER A 396 -7.42 27.31 -20.55
N ASN A 397 -8.67 27.16 -20.10
CA ASN A 397 -9.54 28.23 -19.64
C ASN A 397 -9.11 28.62 -18.23
N VAL A 398 -7.84 28.99 -18.10
CA VAL A 398 -7.42 29.94 -17.08
C VAL A 398 -7.76 31.32 -17.65
N LEU A 399 -9.02 31.69 -17.49
CA LEU A 399 -9.65 32.98 -17.84
C LEU A 399 -9.11 34.16 -16.99
N THR A 400 -7.84 34.13 -16.57
CA THR A 400 -7.24 35.19 -15.73
C THR A 400 -6.23 36.06 -16.49
N TRP A 401 -5.88 35.73 -17.73
CA TRP A 401 -4.98 36.53 -18.58
C TRP A 401 -5.71 37.10 -19.79
N ASP A 402 -5.85 38.43 -19.83
CA ASP A 402 -6.53 39.20 -20.89
C ASP A 402 -5.58 39.55 -22.07
N GLY A 403 -4.43 38.87 -22.17
CA GLY A 403 -3.40 39.08 -23.17
C GLY A 403 -3.46 38.08 -24.32
N ASN A 404 -2.83 38.39 -25.46
CA ASN A 404 -2.69 37.44 -26.57
C ASN A 404 -1.78 36.28 -26.16
N ILE A 405 -2.37 35.10 -25.93
CA ILE A 405 -1.64 33.85 -25.71
C ILE A 405 -1.41 33.19 -27.08
N SER A 406 -0.14 33.00 -27.45
CA SER A 406 0.24 32.17 -28.60
C SER A 406 0.66 30.79 -28.12
N THR A 407 -0.18 29.78 -28.36
CA THR A 407 0.15 28.38 -28.06
C THR A 407 0.99 27.80 -29.19
N HIS A 408 2.22 27.40 -28.89
CA HIS A 408 3.06 26.63 -29.82
C HIS A 408 2.92 25.15 -29.46
N ALA A 409 2.44 24.33 -30.39
CA ALA A 409 2.34 22.88 -30.24
C ALA A 409 3.32 22.20 -31.20
N PHE A 410 4.02 21.17 -30.71
CA PHE A 410 4.83 20.28 -31.54
C PHE A 410 3.96 19.15 -32.11
N GLU A 411 4.33 18.64 -33.29
CA GLU A 411 3.68 17.45 -33.82
C GLU A 411 3.93 16.24 -32.90
N PRO A 412 2.91 15.43 -32.58
CA PRO A 412 3.08 14.24 -31.74
C PRO A 412 4.11 13.28 -32.32
N HIS A 413 4.96 12.71 -31.47
CA HIS A 413 5.89 11.68 -31.89
C HIS A 413 5.14 10.47 -32.45
N LYS A 414 5.64 9.93 -33.56
CA LYS A 414 5.04 8.74 -34.18
C LYS A 414 5.25 7.52 -33.29
N LYS A 415 4.16 6.80 -32.99
CA LYS A 415 4.20 5.49 -32.30
C LYS A 415 5.15 4.54 -33.04
N ASN A 416 5.99 3.80 -32.32
CA ASN A 416 6.82 2.74 -32.91
C ASN A 416 5.97 1.51 -33.29
N LEU A 417 6.57 0.49 -33.90
CA LEU A 417 5.83 -0.71 -34.34
C LEU A 417 5.14 -1.45 -33.18
N PHE A 418 5.76 -1.46 -32.01
CA PHE A 418 5.21 -2.08 -30.80
C PHE A 418 3.93 -1.36 -30.35
N LEU A 419 3.99 -0.04 -30.16
CA LEU A 419 2.85 0.76 -29.72
C LEU A 419 1.73 0.85 -30.77
N GLN A 420 2.07 0.83 -32.06
CA GLN A 420 1.07 0.73 -33.14
C GLN A 420 0.30 -0.58 -33.06
N ARG A 421 0.99 -1.69 -32.79
CA ARG A 421 0.35 -2.99 -32.63
C ARG A 421 -0.55 -3.02 -31.39
N LEU A 422 -0.03 -2.60 -30.23
CA LEU A 422 -0.79 -2.55 -28.98
C LEU A 422 -2.09 -1.74 -29.17
N TYR A 423 -1.99 -0.57 -29.81
CA TYR A 423 -3.15 0.26 -30.12
C TYR A 423 -4.18 -0.43 -31.03
N ASN A 424 -3.71 -1.15 -32.07
CA ASN A 424 -4.59 -1.87 -32.99
C ASN A 424 -5.30 -3.05 -32.32
N GLU A 425 -4.61 -3.75 -31.40
CA GLU A 425 -5.15 -4.86 -30.62
C GLU A 425 -6.27 -4.37 -29.67
N GLU A 426 -6.05 -3.25 -28.98
CA GLU A 426 -7.04 -2.65 -28.07
C GLU A 426 -8.30 -2.12 -28.78
N HIS A 427 -8.13 -1.48 -29.94
CA HIS A 427 -9.25 -0.86 -30.65
C HIS A 427 -10.04 -1.82 -31.54
N GLY A 428 -9.73 -3.13 -31.51
CA GLY A 428 -10.46 -4.15 -32.26
C GLY A 428 -10.42 -3.96 -33.77
N ASN A 429 -9.51 -3.13 -34.29
CA ASN A 429 -9.32 -2.90 -35.71
C ASN A 429 -8.58 -4.07 -36.33
N SER A 430 -9.26 -5.22 -36.40
CA SER A 430 -8.89 -6.29 -37.33
C SER A 430 -9.04 -5.74 -38.75
N THR A 431 -7.94 -5.23 -39.31
CA THR A 431 -7.61 -5.09 -40.74
C THR A 431 -8.79 -4.96 -41.74
N LEU A 432 -9.75 -4.07 -41.49
CA LEU A 432 -10.85 -3.76 -42.43
C LEU A 432 -11.12 -2.26 -42.53
N VAL A 433 -10.08 -1.44 -42.75
CA VAL A 433 -10.27 -0.13 -43.37
C VAL A 433 -10.03 -0.31 -44.86
N ASN A 434 -11.13 -0.46 -45.60
CA ASN A 434 -11.15 -0.54 -47.04
C ASN A 434 -10.98 0.88 -47.60
N ASP A 435 -9.76 1.42 -47.56
CA ASP A 435 -9.41 2.64 -48.28
C ASP A 435 -8.79 2.24 -49.62
N GLY A 436 -9.54 2.49 -50.69
CA GLY A 436 -9.15 2.17 -52.05
C GLY A 436 -8.00 3.04 -52.51
N ASN A 437 -6.76 2.62 -52.24
CA ASN A 437 -5.57 2.90 -53.07
C ASN A 437 -4.37 2.03 -52.65
N SER A 438 -4.08 1.03 -53.48
CA SER A 438 -2.79 0.33 -53.67
C SER A 438 -1.69 0.44 -52.59
N SER A 439 -1.86 -0.24 -51.47
CA SER A 439 -0.81 -1.02 -50.78
C SER A 439 -1.49 -1.87 -49.70
N LEU A 440 -1.40 -3.20 -49.80
CA LEU A 440 -1.87 -4.11 -48.74
C LEU A 440 -1.30 -3.64 -47.37
N PRO A 441 -2.10 -3.57 -46.28
CA PRO A 441 -1.55 -3.31 -44.95
C PRO A 441 -0.55 -4.42 -44.62
N LYS A 442 0.72 -4.07 -44.37
CA LYS A 442 1.70 -5.03 -43.87
C LYS A 442 1.24 -5.52 -42.49
N GLU A 443 0.99 -6.81 -42.33
CA GLU A 443 0.91 -7.43 -41.01
C GLU A 443 2.22 -7.14 -40.27
N ILE A 444 2.13 -6.60 -39.06
CA ILE A 444 3.30 -6.31 -38.22
C ILE A 444 3.70 -7.63 -37.56
N HIS A 445 4.82 -8.23 -37.97
CA HIS A 445 5.30 -9.48 -37.38
C HIS A 445 6.07 -9.24 -36.07
N ASP A 446 6.03 -10.21 -35.16
CA ASP A 446 6.75 -10.20 -33.87
C ASP A 446 8.25 -9.88 -34.03
N ASN A 447 8.88 -10.43 -35.08
CA ASN A 447 10.30 -10.19 -35.36
C ASN A 447 10.58 -8.71 -35.70
N ASP A 448 9.69 -8.06 -36.46
CA ASP A 448 9.85 -6.66 -36.85
C ASP A 448 9.69 -5.74 -35.63
N VAL A 449 8.81 -6.11 -34.69
CA VAL A 449 8.62 -5.40 -33.42
C VAL A 449 9.88 -5.46 -32.57
N VAL A 450 10.45 -6.66 -32.38
CA VAL A 450 11.68 -6.85 -31.61
C VAL A 450 12.85 -6.10 -32.25
N GLU A 451 13.02 -6.20 -33.56
CA GLU A 451 14.08 -5.46 -34.28
C GLU A 451 13.92 -3.94 -34.13
N SER A 452 12.68 -3.43 -34.17
CA SER A 452 12.40 -2.01 -33.92
C SER A 452 12.77 -1.59 -32.50
N LEU A 453 12.39 -2.36 -31.48
CA LEU A 453 12.69 -2.04 -30.08
C LEU A 453 14.19 -2.12 -29.77
N GLN A 454 14.92 -3.02 -30.42
CA GLN A 454 16.36 -3.15 -30.22
C GLN A 454 17.17 -1.94 -30.67
N ASN A 455 16.66 -1.19 -31.64
CA ASN A 455 17.41 -0.11 -32.29
C ASN A 455 16.80 1.28 -32.08
N ASN A 456 15.49 1.38 -31.80
CA ASN A 456 14.75 2.65 -31.88
C ASN A 456 14.09 3.08 -30.57
N VAL A 457 14.45 2.52 -29.41
CA VAL A 457 13.94 2.99 -28.11
C VAL A 457 14.64 4.29 -27.73
N GLN A 458 13.88 5.37 -27.62
CA GLN A 458 14.36 6.70 -27.22
C GLN A 458 13.73 7.15 -25.89
N PHE A 459 12.47 6.76 -25.67
CA PHE A 459 11.69 7.11 -24.49
C PHE A 459 11.34 5.86 -23.69
N TRP A 460 11.17 6.01 -22.38
CA TRP A 460 10.76 4.89 -21.53
C TRP A 460 9.33 4.41 -21.85
N THR A 461 8.49 5.29 -22.39
CA THR A 461 7.13 4.98 -22.85
C THR A 461 7.09 4.16 -24.15
N ASP A 462 8.19 4.10 -24.92
CA ASP A 462 8.24 3.40 -26.22
C ASP A 462 7.98 1.89 -26.10
N PHE A 463 8.21 1.33 -24.92
CA PHE A 463 8.06 -0.10 -24.64
C PHE A 463 7.13 -0.36 -23.45
N SER A 464 6.42 0.65 -22.95
CA SER A 464 5.46 0.48 -21.86
C SER A 464 4.16 -0.13 -22.37
N LYS A 465 3.71 -1.21 -21.74
CA LYS A 465 2.41 -1.84 -21.95
C LYS A 465 1.30 -1.21 -21.12
N VAL A 466 1.69 -0.57 -20.02
CA VAL A 466 0.77 -0.34 -18.92
C VAL A 466 0.00 0.96 -19.12
N HIS A 467 -1.29 0.90 -18.82
CA HIS A 467 -2.14 2.07 -18.77
C HIS A 467 -1.90 2.86 -17.49
N TYR A 468 -1.56 4.15 -17.63
CA TYR A 468 -1.36 5.05 -16.50
C TYR A 468 -2.60 5.90 -16.23
N HIS A 469 -2.81 6.19 -14.95
CA HIS A 469 -3.81 7.17 -14.53
C HIS A 469 -3.36 8.58 -14.92
N HIS A 470 -4.29 9.51 -15.20
CA HIS A 470 -3.94 10.88 -15.56
C HIS A 470 -3.16 11.64 -14.47
N GLN A 471 -3.28 11.18 -13.22
CA GLN A 471 -2.51 11.72 -12.10
C GLN A 471 -1.11 11.11 -11.97
N SER A 472 -0.84 9.99 -12.66
CA SER A 472 0.44 9.30 -12.55
C SER A 472 1.60 10.00 -13.25
N LEU A 473 1.35 10.72 -14.33
CA LEU A 473 2.42 11.31 -15.15
C LEU A 473 2.54 12.81 -14.87
N TYR A 474 3.74 13.25 -14.50
CA TYR A 474 4.07 14.67 -14.32
C TYR A 474 5.29 15.05 -15.17
N GLU A 475 5.07 16.02 -16.06
CA GLU A 475 6.11 16.60 -16.91
C GLU A 475 6.54 17.96 -16.35
N LEU A 476 7.84 18.12 -16.08
CA LEU A 476 8.41 19.39 -15.65
C LEU A 476 8.41 20.39 -16.81
N THR A 477 7.42 21.29 -16.84
CA THR A 477 7.23 22.32 -17.88
C THR A 477 8.00 23.61 -17.60
N GLY A 478 8.52 24.27 -18.64
CA GLY A 478 9.07 25.64 -18.56
C GLY A 478 10.59 25.74 -18.39
N LEU A 479 11.28 24.61 -18.33
CA LEU A 479 12.73 24.55 -18.50
C LEU A 479 13.01 24.56 -20.01
N GLY A 480 13.23 25.74 -20.60
CA GLY A 480 13.78 25.87 -21.96
C GLY A 480 15.25 25.43 -22.05
N MET A 481 15.58 24.36 -21.32
CA MET A 481 16.92 23.89 -21.00
C MET A 481 17.14 22.57 -21.71
N ASP A 482 18.25 22.45 -22.44
CA ASP A 482 18.73 21.17 -22.93
C ASP A 482 18.95 20.22 -21.73
N ALA A 483 18.82 18.90 -21.91
CA ALA A 483 19.09 17.90 -20.86
C ALA A 483 20.49 18.05 -20.20
N GLN A 484 21.43 18.74 -20.87
CA GLN A 484 22.74 19.10 -20.32
C GLN A 484 22.72 20.24 -19.29
N GLU A 485 21.75 21.15 -19.34
CA GLU A 485 21.62 22.26 -18.39
C GLU A 485 20.99 21.82 -17.07
N PHE A 486 20.16 20.76 -17.09
CA PHE A 486 19.61 20.13 -15.89
C PHE A 486 20.52 19.05 -15.28
N ASP A 487 21.75 18.84 -15.78
CA ASP A 487 22.73 17.90 -15.20
C ASP A 487 23.41 18.47 -13.92
N ASN A 488 22.68 19.27 -13.16
CA ASN A 488 23.18 20.05 -12.04
C ASN A 488 22.24 19.94 -10.83
N TYR A 489 22.78 19.65 -9.64
CA TYR A 489 21.98 19.48 -8.42
C TYR A 489 21.10 20.70 -8.11
N GLY A 490 21.71 21.90 -8.14
CA GLY A 490 20.99 23.15 -7.84
C GLY A 490 19.84 23.42 -8.79
N ALA A 491 19.98 23.07 -10.08
CA ALA A 491 18.91 23.25 -11.07
C ALA A 491 17.66 22.41 -10.75
N GLY A 492 17.86 21.21 -10.21
CA GLY A 492 16.75 20.36 -9.78
C GLY A 492 16.02 20.86 -8.53
N ARG A 493 16.79 21.38 -7.57
CA ARG A 493 16.26 22.03 -6.36
C ARG A 493 15.42 23.26 -6.71
N ASP A 494 15.98 24.12 -7.57
CA ASP A 494 15.28 25.32 -8.05
C ASP A 494 14.01 24.93 -8.84
N ALA A 495 14.07 23.87 -9.65
CA ALA A 495 12.93 23.41 -10.42
C ALA A 495 11.76 22.90 -9.56
N PHE A 496 12.02 22.34 -8.37
CA PHE A 496 10.98 21.89 -7.44
C PHE A 496 10.29 23.05 -6.72
N THR A 497 11.07 24.06 -6.33
CA THR A 497 10.58 25.24 -5.58
C THR A 497 9.92 26.28 -6.48
N GLU A 498 10.20 26.27 -7.78
CA GLU A 498 9.61 27.17 -8.76
C GLU A 498 8.14 26.82 -9.07
N GLY A 499 7.28 27.86 -9.11
CA GLY A 499 5.99 27.78 -9.79
C GLY A 499 4.96 26.79 -9.24
N LEU A 500 4.92 26.57 -7.92
CA LEU A 500 4.01 25.62 -7.23
C LEU A 500 4.20 24.15 -7.67
N ARG A 501 5.24 23.81 -8.43
CA ARG A 501 5.45 22.45 -8.95
C ARG A 501 5.54 21.40 -7.84
N GLY A 502 6.23 21.72 -6.74
CA GLY A 502 6.29 20.83 -5.57
C GLY A 502 4.92 20.53 -4.95
N GLU A 503 4.01 21.52 -4.94
CA GLU A 503 2.63 21.32 -4.48
C GLU A 503 1.84 20.44 -5.46
N GLU A 504 1.99 20.66 -6.78
CA GLU A 504 1.32 19.85 -7.81
C GLU A 504 1.75 18.37 -7.77
N ILE A 505 3.05 18.10 -7.61
CA ILE A 505 3.59 16.74 -7.44
C ILE A 505 3.05 16.13 -6.14
N GLY A 506 3.03 16.91 -5.06
CA GLY A 506 2.49 16.50 -3.76
C GLY A 506 0.99 16.15 -3.81
N ASP A 507 0.18 16.92 -4.54
CA ASP A 507 -1.24 16.68 -4.71
C ASP A 507 -1.52 15.37 -5.46
N ARG A 508 -0.72 15.06 -6.48
CA ARG A 508 -0.80 13.78 -7.21
C ARG A 508 -0.44 12.59 -6.32
N LEU A 509 0.58 12.73 -5.48
CA LEU A 509 0.91 11.71 -4.49
C LEU A 509 -0.26 11.52 -3.50
N ARG A 510 -0.81 12.63 -2.99
CA ARG A 510 -1.91 12.62 -2.03
C ARG A 510 -3.12 11.85 -2.55
N PHE A 511 -3.46 12.01 -3.84
CA PHE A 511 -4.55 11.25 -4.47
C PHE A 511 -4.38 9.73 -4.33
N PHE A 512 -3.19 9.19 -4.59
CA PHE A 512 -2.95 7.75 -4.47
C PHE A 512 -2.88 7.30 -3.01
N VAL A 513 -2.38 8.15 -2.11
CA VAL A 513 -2.26 7.82 -0.69
C VAL A 513 -3.63 7.83 -0.01
N GLU A 514 -4.50 8.81 -0.31
CA GLU A 514 -5.85 8.91 0.25
C GLU A 514 -6.79 7.77 -0.18
N GLU A 515 -6.47 7.10 -1.29
CA GLU A 515 -7.21 5.93 -1.76
C GLU A 515 -6.78 4.62 -1.08
N CYS A 516 -5.60 4.58 -0.45
CA CYS A 516 -5.11 3.37 0.20
C CYS A 516 -5.83 3.14 1.53
N ASP A 517 -6.32 1.91 1.77
CA ASP A 517 -6.89 1.54 3.07
C ASP A 517 -5.80 1.46 4.14
N HIS A 518 -4.64 0.90 3.79
CA HIS A 518 -3.49 0.79 4.68
C HIS A 518 -2.18 0.75 3.91
N ILE A 519 -1.61 1.93 3.67
CA ILE A 519 -0.28 2.04 3.06
C ILE A 519 0.81 1.41 3.96
N GLN A 520 1.54 0.44 3.42
CA GLN A 520 2.65 -0.19 4.14
C GLN A 520 4.00 0.54 3.94
N GLY A 521 4.15 1.31 2.86
CA GLY A 521 5.39 2.02 2.55
C GLY A 521 5.39 2.68 1.16
N PHE A 522 6.37 3.55 0.94
CA PHE A 522 6.67 4.14 -0.37
C PHE A 522 7.82 3.40 -1.04
N GLN A 523 7.63 3.00 -2.29
CA GLN A 523 8.71 2.52 -3.17
C GLN A 523 9.20 3.69 -3.99
N PHE A 524 10.37 4.25 -3.64
CA PHE A 524 10.91 5.45 -4.30
C PHE A 524 12.09 5.08 -5.19
N ILE A 525 11.98 5.25 -6.50
CA ILE A 525 13.04 4.98 -7.48
C ILE A 525 13.52 6.32 -8.04
N VAL A 526 14.81 6.60 -7.92
CA VAL A 526 15.38 7.91 -8.27
C VAL A 526 16.67 7.80 -9.05
N ASP A 527 16.84 8.68 -10.03
CA ASP A 527 18.13 8.94 -10.66
C ASP A 527 19.02 9.69 -9.66
N ASP A 528 20.07 9.04 -9.16
CA ASP A 528 20.97 9.63 -8.17
C ASP A 528 22.00 10.61 -8.78
N SER A 529 21.97 10.77 -10.11
CA SER A 529 22.76 11.69 -10.92
C SER A 529 21.89 12.74 -11.64
N GLY A 530 22.48 13.83 -12.12
CA GLY A 530 21.77 14.99 -12.67
C GLY A 530 20.91 15.77 -11.66
N GLY A 531 20.05 16.65 -12.17
CA GLY A 531 19.17 17.50 -11.35
C GLY A 531 18.02 16.75 -10.67
N PHE A 532 17.61 15.59 -11.18
CA PHE A 532 16.52 14.83 -10.57
C PHE A 532 16.82 14.40 -9.13
N SER A 533 18.08 14.20 -8.77
CA SER A 533 18.45 13.91 -7.38
C SER A 533 18.23 15.11 -6.44
N GLY A 534 18.38 16.34 -6.92
CA GLY A 534 18.06 17.55 -6.16
C GLY A 534 16.56 17.69 -5.96
N LEU A 535 15.78 17.53 -7.03
CA LEU A 535 14.32 17.54 -6.99
C LEU A 535 13.77 16.45 -6.06
N ALA A 536 14.32 15.23 -6.15
CA ALA A 536 13.89 14.10 -5.33
C ALA A 536 14.22 14.30 -3.85
N ALA A 537 15.33 14.97 -3.51
CA ALA A 537 15.66 15.25 -2.12
C ALA A 537 14.62 16.16 -1.46
N ASP A 538 14.22 17.24 -2.13
CA ASP A 538 13.18 18.14 -1.63
C ASP A 538 11.80 17.48 -1.63
N PHE A 539 11.51 16.63 -2.61
CA PHE A 539 10.26 15.87 -2.62
C PHE A 539 10.21 14.84 -1.47
N LEU A 540 11.31 14.16 -1.17
CA LEU A 540 11.41 13.26 -0.02
C LEU A 540 11.29 14.00 1.31
N GLU A 541 11.81 15.22 1.41
CA GLU A 541 11.63 16.09 2.58
C GLU A 541 10.14 16.37 2.81
N ASN A 542 9.40 16.78 1.78
CA ASN A 542 7.94 16.95 1.86
C ASN A 542 7.22 15.65 2.24
N ILE A 543 7.62 14.50 1.69
CA ILE A 543 7.03 13.19 2.05
C ILE A 543 7.29 12.86 3.52
N ALA A 544 8.50 13.12 4.02
CA ALA A 544 8.85 12.85 5.41
C ALA A 544 8.03 13.72 6.38
N ASP A 545 7.72 14.96 6.00
CA ASP A 545 6.89 15.88 6.77
C ASP A 545 5.40 15.50 6.75
N ASP A 546 4.85 15.20 5.57
CA ASP A 546 3.43 14.87 5.40
C ASP A 546 3.10 13.44 5.90
N TYR A 547 4.04 12.50 5.76
CA TYR A 547 3.82 11.05 5.95
C TYR A 547 4.80 10.40 6.93
N THR A 548 5.07 11.08 8.06
CA THR A 548 6.05 10.71 9.10
C THR A 548 6.13 9.23 9.54
N ASN A 549 5.02 8.49 9.54
CA ASN A 549 4.96 7.09 10.01
C ASN A 549 5.07 6.04 8.91
N ILE A 550 5.20 6.45 7.65
CA ILE A 550 5.22 5.54 6.49
C ILE A 550 6.68 5.36 6.05
N PRO A 551 7.22 4.13 6.01
CA PRO A 551 8.61 3.92 5.62
C PRO A 551 8.82 4.22 4.13
N VAL A 552 9.91 4.92 3.82
CA VAL A 552 10.39 5.08 2.45
C VAL A 552 11.52 4.10 2.18
N LEU A 553 11.33 3.28 1.15
CA LEU A 553 12.31 2.37 0.59
C LEU A 553 12.90 3.00 -0.68
N LEU A 554 14.12 3.52 -0.57
CA LEU A 554 14.76 4.30 -1.63
C LEU A 554 15.68 3.43 -2.49
N TYR A 555 15.43 3.42 -3.78
CA TYR A 555 16.25 2.80 -4.82
C TYR A 555 16.94 3.90 -5.62
N THR A 556 18.22 4.13 -5.35
CA THR A 556 19.02 5.06 -6.15
C THR A 556 19.56 4.31 -7.35
N VAL A 557 19.05 4.62 -8.54
CA VAL A 557 19.40 3.95 -9.79
C VAL A 557 20.33 4.81 -10.64
N ARG A 558 21.29 4.15 -11.30
CA ARG A 558 22.22 4.79 -12.22
C ARG A 558 22.50 3.90 -13.43
N GLY A 559 22.31 4.45 -14.63
CA GLY A 559 22.66 3.76 -15.88
C GLY A 559 24.18 3.73 -16.12
N PRO A 560 24.73 2.70 -16.79
CA PRO A 560 26.17 2.60 -17.11
C PRO A 560 26.72 3.82 -17.88
N VAL A 561 25.91 4.43 -18.75
CA VAL A 561 26.25 5.64 -19.52
C VAL A 561 26.61 6.83 -18.62
N SER A 562 26.06 6.89 -17.41
CA SER A 562 26.33 7.97 -16.45
C SER A 562 27.71 7.84 -15.79
N HIS A 563 28.36 6.68 -15.91
CA HIS A 563 29.72 6.43 -15.40
C HIS A 563 30.83 6.85 -16.37
N VAL A 564 30.50 7.37 -17.56
CA VAL A 564 31.48 7.80 -18.56
C VAL A 564 32.53 8.73 -17.95
N ASN A 565 33.80 8.46 -18.27
CA ASN A 565 34.93 9.17 -17.67
C ASN A 565 34.84 10.68 -17.97
N PRO A 566 34.86 11.54 -16.93
CA PRO A 566 34.79 12.97 -17.10
C PRO A 566 36.00 13.45 -17.93
N ARG A 567 35.74 14.33 -18.91
CA ARG A 567 36.78 14.84 -19.83
C ARG A 567 37.70 15.86 -19.17
N SER A 568 37.30 16.42 -18.03
CA SER A 568 38.06 17.44 -17.30
C SER A 568 38.05 17.21 -15.79
N ARG A 569 39.10 17.68 -15.10
CA ARG A 569 39.21 17.63 -13.64
C ARG A 569 38.05 18.37 -12.94
N LYS A 570 37.53 19.45 -13.54
CA LYS A 570 36.38 20.20 -13.01
C LYS A 570 35.12 19.33 -13.01
N GLN A 571 34.88 18.59 -14.09
CA GLN A 571 33.75 17.65 -14.19
C GLN A 571 33.90 16.49 -13.21
N THR A 572 35.12 15.96 -13.01
CA THR A 572 35.37 14.95 -11.97
C THR A 572 34.97 15.45 -10.59
N VAL A 573 35.45 16.65 -10.21
CA VAL A 573 35.12 17.27 -8.92
C VAL A 573 33.61 17.52 -8.80
N SER A 574 32.97 18.02 -9.85
CA SER A 574 31.52 18.26 -9.88
C SER A 574 30.72 16.98 -9.63
N ARG A 575 31.05 15.90 -10.35
CA ARG A 575 30.39 14.59 -10.21
C ARG A 575 30.63 13.99 -8.83
N ASP A 576 31.88 14.02 -8.35
CA ASP A 576 32.25 13.46 -7.06
C ASP A 576 31.55 14.18 -5.89
N LEU A 577 31.38 15.51 -6.00
CA LEU A 577 30.60 16.29 -5.06
C LEU A 577 29.11 16.02 -5.20
N HIS A 578 28.61 15.89 -6.43
CA HIS A 578 27.21 15.59 -6.69
C HIS A 578 26.80 14.25 -6.06
N ASP A 579 27.59 13.19 -6.28
CA ASP A 579 27.36 11.87 -5.71
C ASP A 579 27.30 11.90 -4.18
N ALA A 580 28.20 12.67 -3.54
CA ALA A 580 28.24 12.79 -2.10
C ALA A 580 27.06 13.60 -1.54
N VAL A 581 26.77 14.76 -2.14
CA VAL A 581 25.67 15.63 -1.72
C VAL A 581 24.31 14.98 -1.95
N SER A 582 24.11 14.38 -3.12
CA SER A 582 22.90 13.64 -3.49
C SER A 582 22.59 12.56 -2.45
N PHE A 583 23.55 11.66 -2.19
CA PHE A 583 23.37 10.62 -1.19
C PHE A 583 23.12 11.20 0.22
N SER A 584 23.89 12.21 0.62
CA SER A 584 23.73 12.83 1.94
C SER A 584 22.37 13.50 2.13
N ARG A 585 21.82 14.14 1.09
CA ARG A 585 20.50 14.82 1.16
C ARG A 585 19.33 13.85 1.07
N LEU A 586 19.44 12.77 0.31
CA LEU A 586 18.39 11.76 0.20
C LEU A 586 18.26 10.91 1.48
N SER A 587 19.39 10.65 2.15
CA SER A 587 19.44 9.65 3.23
C SER A 587 18.61 9.92 4.49
N PRO A 588 18.46 11.15 5.01
CA PRO A 588 17.75 11.39 6.29
C PRO A 588 16.25 11.07 6.22
N PHE A 589 15.68 11.13 5.01
CA PHE A 589 14.25 10.96 4.78
C PHE A 589 13.85 9.51 4.47
N CYS A 590 14.84 8.60 4.42
CA CYS A 590 14.62 7.20 4.06
C CYS A 590 14.91 6.26 5.23
N LYS A 591 14.21 5.12 5.28
CA LYS A 591 14.49 4.09 6.29
C LYS A 591 15.46 3.02 5.79
N LEU A 592 15.51 2.80 4.48
CA LEU A 592 16.45 1.90 3.84
C LEU A 592 16.77 2.44 2.43
N ILE A 593 18.06 2.46 2.09
CA ILE A 593 18.58 2.93 0.81
C ILE A 593 19.29 1.76 0.12
N ILE A 594 18.96 1.53 -1.15
CA ILE A 594 19.54 0.48 -1.98
C ILE A 594 20.15 1.13 -3.23
N PRO A 595 21.48 1.30 -3.26
CA PRO A 595 22.15 1.78 -4.46
C PRO A 595 22.27 0.69 -5.53
N ILE A 596 21.87 1.03 -6.75
CA ILE A 596 21.81 0.13 -7.91
C ILE A 596 22.39 0.87 -9.10
N GLY A 597 23.47 0.36 -9.70
CA GLY A 597 24.04 1.03 -10.87
C GLY A 597 25.52 0.75 -11.05
N LEU A 598 25.83 -0.39 -11.66
CA LEU A 598 27.21 -0.75 -11.96
C LEU A 598 27.77 0.10 -13.11
N PRO A 599 29.08 0.42 -13.08
CA PRO A 599 29.75 1.10 -14.19
C PRO A 599 29.67 0.35 -15.52
N SER A 600 29.65 -0.98 -15.47
CA SER A 600 29.46 -1.84 -16.63
C SER A 600 28.79 -3.14 -16.20
N LEU A 601 27.66 -3.47 -16.82
CA LEU A 601 27.00 -4.76 -16.67
C LEU A 601 27.60 -5.78 -17.63
N SER A 602 28.00 -5.33 -18.83
CA SER A 602 28.56 -6.19 -19.89
C SER A 602 29.90 -6.85 -19.52
N THR A 603 30.66 -6.31 -18.56
CA THR A 603 31.91 -6.91 -18.07
C THR A 603 31.75 -7.64 -16.73
N SER A 604 30.54 -7.69 -16.19
CA SER A 604 30.27 -8.23 -14.86
C SER A 604 29.97 -9.74 -14.88
N LYS A 605 29.75 -10.39 -13.73
CA LYS A 605 29.43 -11.84 -13.68
C LYS A 605 28.16 -12.19 -14.50
N ALA A 606 27.25 -11.23 -14.66
CA ALA A 606 26.01 -11.31 -15.42
C ALA A 606 26.26 -11.52 -16.91
N ALA A 607 27.42 -11.09 -17.42
CA ALA A 607 27.85 -11.29 -18.80
C ALA A 607 28.03 -12.78 -19.16
N MET A 608 28.08 -13.67 -18.15
CA MET A 608 28.13 -15.12 -18.38
C MET A 608 26.85 -15.63 -19.05
N ASN A 609 25.70 -15.09 -18.67
CA ASN A 609 24.38 -15.54 -19.16
C ASN A 609 23.64 -14.46 -19.94
N LEU A 610 24.11 -13.20 -19.90
CA LEU A 610 23.47 -12.05 -20.53
C LEU A 610 24.40 -11.34 -21.52
N ASN A 611 23.85 -10.87 -22.63
CA ASN A 611 24.52 -10.06 -23.65
C ASN A 611 23.95 -8.64 -23.61
N ILE A 612 24.52 -7.81 -22.73
CA ILE A 612 24.05 -6.45 -22.44
C ILE A 612 24.90 -5.43 -23.19
N LYS A 613 24.24 -4.44 -23.80
CA LYS A 613 24.90 -3.25 -24.34
C LYS A 613 24.76 -2.12 -23.31
N ASP A 614 25.84 -1.80 -22.64
CA ASP A 614 25.85 -0.77 -21.57
C ASP A 614 25.43 0.62 -22.08
N GLU A 615 25.59 0.89 -23.37
CA GLU A 615 25.18 2.13 -24.05
C GLU A 615 23.66 2.31 -24.14
N MET A 616 22.89 1.21 -23.99
CA MET A 616 21.44 1.22 -24.15
C MET A 616 20.74 1.19 -22.78
N PRO A 617 20.09 2.29 -22.35
CA PRO A 617 19.31 2.31 -21.11
C PRO A 617 18.24 1.21 -21.07
N TYR A 618 17.63 0.91 -22.23
CA TYR A 618 16.65 -0.16 -22.40
C TYR A 618 17.15 -1.54 -21.95
N HIS A 619 18.44 -1.86 -22.10
CA HIS A 619 19.01 -3.14 -21.69
C HIS A 619 19.33 -3.18 -20.19
N SER A 620 20.05 -2.16 -19.71
CA SER A 620 20.49 -2.11 -18.31
C SER A 620 19.32 -1.97 -17.33
N SER A 621 18.33 -1.16 -17.68
CA SER A 621 17.10 -0.99 -16.88
C SER A 621 16.30 -2.28 -16.72
N ALA A 622 16.29 -3.16 -17.73
CA ALA A 622 15.59 -4.45 -17.67
C ALA A 622 16.15 -5.37 -16.57
N VAL A 623 17.47 -5.40 -16.39
CA VAL A 623 18.12 -6.18 -15.32
C VAL A 623 17.79 -5.62 -13.94
N TYR A 624 17.84 -4.29 -13.79
CA TYR A 624 17.51 -3.63 -12.54
C TYR A 624 16.04 -3.80 -12.17
N ALA A 625 15.14 -3.69 -13.15
CA ALA A 625 13.72 -3.95 -12.96
C ALA A 625 13.44 -5.40 -12.54
N ALA A 626 14.13 -6.38 -13.13
CA ALA A 626 14.00 -7.79 -12.76
C ALA A 626 14.48 -8.05 -11.31
N ALA A 627 15.54 -7.36 -10.88
CA ALA A 627 15.99 -7.39 -9.49
C ALA A 627 14.96 -6.76 -8.54
N LEU A 628 14.42 -5.58 -8.87
CA LEU A 628 13.36 -4.90 -8.11
C LEU A 628 12.08 -5.73 -8.00
N HIS A 629 11.67 -6.39 -9.08
CA HIS A 629 10.55 -7.33 -9.04
C HIS A 629 10.81 -8.46 -8.03
N SER A 630 12.01 -9.05 -8.08
CA SER A 630 12.36 -10.19 -7.23
C SER A 630 12.37 -9.83 -5.74
N ILE A 631 12.92 -8.68 -5.36
CA ILE A 631 12.95 -8.26 -3.94
C ILE A 631 11.61 -7.71 -3.42
N SER A 632 10.69 -7.33 -4.32
CA SER A 632 9.36 -6.83 -3.96
C SER A 632 8.28 -7.92 -3.92
N LEU A 633 8.60 -9.15 -4.32
CA LEU A 633 7.70 -10.30 -4.19
C LEU A 633 7.19 -10.51 -2.75
N PRO A 634 8.02 -10.44 -1.68
CA PRO A 634 7.55 -10.71 -0.32
C PRO A 634 6.43 -9.78 0.12
N PHE A 635 6.41 -8.54 -0.38
CA PHE A 635 5.39 -7.53 -0.06
C PHE A 635 4.02 -7.83 -0.65
N ARG A 636 3.97 -8.71 -1.66
CA ARG A 636 2.77 -9.08 -2.44
C ARG A 636 2.32 -10.51 -2.18
N MET A 637 3.12 -11.32 -1.51
CA MET A 637 2.77 -12.69 -1.14
C MET A 637 1.62 -12.69 -0.13
N GLU A 638 0.56 -13.45 -0.43
CA GLU A 638 -0.54 -13.60 0.53
C GLU A 638 -0.08 -14.33 1.80
N GLN A 639 -0.43 -13.78 2.97
CA GLN A 639 -0.14 -14.42 4.24
C GLN A 639 -1.03 -15.66 4.40
N GLY A 640 -0.43 -16.84 4.24
CA GLY A 640 -1.14 -18.11 4.37
C GLY A 640 -1.84 -18.25 5.72
N GLY A 641 -3.15 -18.50 5.70
CA GLY A 641 -3.90 -18.87 6.91
C GLY A 641 -3.45 -20.23 7.45
N PRO A 642 -3.88 -20.63 8.67
CA PRO A 642 -3.50 -21.91 9.27
C PRO A 642 -3.93 -23.16 8.46
N THR A 643 -4.74 -22.99 7.41
CA THR A 643 -5.23 -24.03 6.50
C THR A 643 -4.70 -23.89 5.07
N SER A 644 -3.89 -22.87 4.74
CA SER A 644 -3.33 -22.72 3.39
C SER A 644 -2.19 -23.71 3.18
N ASP A 645 -2.21 -24.43 2.07
CA ASP A 645 -1.15 -25.37 1.71
C ASP A 645 0.12 -24.57 1.38
N PRO A 646 1.22 -24.69 2.15
CA PRO A 646 2.43 -23.88 1.99
C PRO A 646 3.29 -24.32 0.77
N ARG A 647 2.67 -24.90 -0.26
CA ARG A 647 3.38 -25.58 -1.34
C ARG A 647 4.03 -24.62 -2.32
N ASP A 648 3.42 -23.47 -2.58
CA ASP A 648 3.78 -22.64 -3.74
C ASP A 648 4.52 -21.35 -3.38
N ILE A 649 4.24 -20.77 -2.21
CA ILE A 649 4.93 -19.58 -1.70
C ILE A 649 5.27 -19.70 -0.21
N SER A 650 6.32 -18.99 0.24
CA SER A 650 6.69 -18.86 1.65
C SER A 650 7.50 -17.59 1.87
N GLY A 651 7.42 -17.01 3.07
CA GLY A 651 8.27 -15.88 3.48
C GLY A 651 7.68 -14.51 3.15
N SER A 652 6.35 -14.39 3.08
CA SER A 652 5.66 -13.10 3.00
C SER A 652 6.16 -12.13 4.09
N MET A 653 6.42 -10.89 3.75
CA MET A 653 6.95 -9.87 4.65
C MET A 653 6.46 -8.50 4.20
N ASN A 654 6.17 -7.58 5.12
CA ASN A 654 5.83 -6.19 4.77
C ASN A 654 7.07 -5.29 4.69
N VAL A 655 6.92 -4.08 4.15
CA VAL A 655 8.05 -3.12 4.03
C VAL A 655 8.67 -2.78 5.39
N ASN A 656 7.85 -2.56 6.41
CA ASN A 656 8.33 -2.24 7.77
C ASN A 656 9.16 -3.37 8.40
N GLU A 657 8.74 -4.63 8.23
CA GLU A 657 9.46 -5.82 8.71
C GLU A 657 10.82 -5.94 8.01
N LEU A 658 10.87 -5.73 6.69
CA LEU A 658 12.13 -5.73 5.94
C LEU A 658 13.08 -4.64 6.47
N VAL A 659 12.57 -3.43 6.66
CA VAL A 659 13.32 -2.28 7.16
C VAL A 659 13.83 -2.53 8.57
N GLN A 660 12.99 -3.02 9.48
CA GLN A 660 13.39 -3.33 10.85
C GLN A 660 14.50 -4.38 10.88
N MET A 661 14.38 -5.41 10.05
CA MET A 661 15.38 -6.47 9.95
C MET A 661 16.72 -5.95 9.40
N LEU A 662 16.72 -5.28 8.24
CA LEU A 662 17.96 -4.88 7.56
C LEU A 662 18.61 -3.65 8.20
N ALA A 663 17.81 -2.68 8.63
CA ALA A 663 18.31 -1.42 9.15
C ALA A 663 18.44 -1.41 10.68
N ALA A 664 17.43 -1.86 11.43
CA ALA A 664 17.38 -1.64 12.88
C ALA A 664 18.02 -2.74 13.74
N GLN A 665 18.05 -4.00 13.29
CA GLN A 665 18.23 -5.13 14.19
C GLN A 665 19.68 -5.44 14.58
N ALA A 666 20.66 -5.14 13.72
CA ALA A 666 22.08 -5.48 13.95
C ALA A 666 22.98 -4.25 14.18
N ARG A 667 22.93 -3.26 13.28
CA ARG A 667 23.87 -2.13 13.28
C ARG A 667 23.23 -0.75 13.07
N GLU A 668 21.91 -0.54 13.08
CA GLU A 668 21.35 0.76 12.64
C GLU A 668 21.87 1.20 11.24
N ASN A 669 22.14 0.23 10.35
CA ASN A 669 22.70 0.49 9.02
C ASN A 669 21.58 0.66 8.00
N MET A 670 21.38 1.89 7.52
CA MET A 670 20.34 2.20 6.52
C MET A 670 20.70 1.84 5.07
N VAL A 671 21.92 1.39 4.77
CA VAL A 671 22.33 1.07 3.39
C VAL A 671 22.39 -0.44 3.18
N ALA A 672 21.57 -0.94 2.25
CA ALA A 672 21.58 -2.35 1.85
C ALA A 672 22.19 -2.53 0.46
N ILE A 673 22.90 -3.65 0.31
CA ILE A 673 23.48 -4.11 -0.96
C ILE A 673 22.47 -5.01 -1.65
N MET A 674 22.28 -4.79 -2.95
CA MET A 674 21.45 -5.62 -3.82
C MET A 674 22.33 -6.58 -4.61
N ASP A 675 22.09 -7.89 -4.47
CA ASP A 675 22.65 -8.92 -5.35
C ASP A 675 21.55 -9.63 -6.15
N VAL A 676 21.85 -10.07 -7.37
CA VAL A 676 20.93 -10.79 -8.26
C VAL A 676 21.61 -11.95 -8.99
N ALA A 677 20.85 -13.01 -9.27
CA ALA A 677 21.19 -14.08 -10.20
C ALA A 677 20.09 -14.18 -11.27
N MET A 678 20.47 -13.91 -12.53
CA MET A 678 19.56 -13.79 -13.67
C MET A 678 20.19 -14.44 -14.93
N PRO A 679 19.68 -15.60 -15.38
CA PRO A 679 18.80 -16.53 -14.67
C PRO A 679 19.48 -17.19 -13.46
N ALA A 680 18.70 -17.61 -12.47
CA ALA A 680 19.20 -18.38 -11.33
C ALA A 680 19.47 -19.86 -11.73
N PRO A 681 20.57 -20.47 -11.24
CA PRO A 681 20.92 -21.86 -11.57
C PRO A 681 19.98 -22.88 -10.89
N SER A 682 20.03 -24.13 -11.35
CA SER A 682 19.31 -25.24 -10.72
C SER A 682 19.94 -25.66 -9.39
N LEU A 683 19.12 -26.17 -8.47
CA LEU A 683 19.56 -26.57 -7.12
C LEU A 683 20.57 -27.72 -7.14
N THR A 684 20.45 -28.68 -8.07
CA THR A 684 21.36 -29.83 -8.15
C THR A 684 22.69 -29.55 -8.85
N GLY A 685 22.95 -28.33 -9.33
CA GLY A 685 24.29 -27.85 -9.73
C GLY A 685 25.03 -28.70 -10.78
N THR A 686 24.33 -29.40 -11.68
CA THR A 686 24.92 -30.54 -12.41
C THR A 686 25.87 -30.19 -13.56
N GLN A 687 26.11 -28.93 -13.91
CA GLN A 687 26.91 -28.60 -15.11
C GLN A 687 28.05 -27.57 -14.94
N PHE A 688 27.99 -26.69 -13.93
CA PHE A 688 29.01 -25.63 -13.73
C PHE A 688 29.53 -25.46 -12.29
N ASN A 689 29.19 -26.35 -11.34
CA ASN A 689 29.53 -26.21 -9.91
C ASN A 689 29.08 -24.86 -9.27
N GLN A 690 28.12 -24.15 -9.88
CA GLN A 690 27.59 -22.90 -9.34
C GLN A 690 26.41 -23.19 -8.40
N THR A 691 26.55 -22.81 -7.13
CA THR A 691 25.46 -22.82 -6.16
C THR A 691 24.58 -21.59 -6.35
N LEU A 692 23.33 -21.64 -5.88
CA LEU A 692 22.40 -20.50 -5.94
C LEU A 692 23.04 -19.23 -5.34
N LEU A 693 23.60 -19.33 -4.13
CA LEU A 693 24.27 -18.20 -3.47
C LEU A 693 25.55 -17.76 -4.18
N GLY A 694 26.31 -18.70 -4.76
CA GLY A 694 27.54 -18.39 -5.51
C GLY A 694 27.29 -17.69 -6.85
N SER A 695 26.07 -17.80 -7.38
CA SER A 695 25.64 -17.14 -8.62
C SER A 695 25.14 -15.70 -8.43
N LEU A 696 24.94 -15.27 -7.19
CA LEU A 696 24.51 -13.90 -6.88
C LEU A 696 25.62 -12.90 -7.19
N GLN A 697 25.27 -11.85 -7.93
CA GLN A 697 26.15 -10.74 -8.23
C GLN A 697 25.57 -9.43 -7.71
N SER A 698 26.40 -8.63 -7.03
CA SER A 698 26.03 -7.27 -6.63
C SER A 698 25.72 -6.37 -7.81
N LEU A 699 24.60 -5.68 -7.74
CA LEU A 699 24.24 -4.54 -8.57
C LEU A 699 24.59 -3.20 -7.90
N THR A 700 24.91 -3.23 -6.61
CA THR A 700 25.41 -2.08 -5.87
C THR A 700 26.89 -1.84 -6.23
N PRO A 701 27.27 -0.61 -6.64
CA PRO A 701 28.64 -0.28 -7.01
C PRO A 701 29.54 -0.12 -5.78
N GLU A 702 30.86 -0.15 -6.00
CA GLU A 702 31.89 0.16 -4.98
C GLU A 702 31.81 -0.71 -3.70
N ILE A 703 31.39 -1.97 -3.84
CA ILE A 703 31.36 -2.92 -2.72
C ILE A 703 32.65 -3.74 -2.61
N ASN A 704 32.98 -4.17 -1.39
CA ASN A 704 34.02 -5.17 -1.16
C ASN A 704 33.39 -6.59 -1.19
N GLU A 705 33.51 -7.31 -2.30
CA GLU A 705 32.96 -8.66 -2.46
C GLU A 705 33.56 -9.68 -1.49
N ASN A 706 34.77 -9.45 -0.98
CA ASN A 706 35.51 -10.39 -0.12
C ASN A 706 35.40 -10.04 1.38
N ALA A 707 34.52 -9.10 1.75
CA ALA A 707 34.36 -8.71 3.14
C ALA A 707 33.63 -9.80 3.93
N GLU A 708 34.27 -10.31 4.99
CA GLU A 708 33.63 -11.19 5.96
C GLU A 708 32.94 -10.35 7.04
N ASP A 709 31.66 -10.64 7.30
CA ASP A 709 30.88 -9.91 8.30
C ASP A 709 29.92 -10.84 9.06
N LEU A 710 30.29 -11.14 10.31
CA LEU A 710 29.49 -11.99 11.18
C LEU A 710 28.21 -11.32 11.69
N GLN A 711 28.08 -9.99 11.54
CA GLN A 711 26.87 -9.26 11.91
C GLN A 711 26.01 -8.91 10.68
N ALA A 712 26.32 -9.47 9.51
CA ALA A 712 25.52 -9.27 8.32
C ALA A 712 24.09 -9.79 8.52
N VAL A 713 23.12 -9.09 7.97
CA VAL A 713 21.71 -9.51 7.92
C VAL A 713 21.26 -9.56 6.46
N GLU A 714 20.59 -10.62 6.06
CA GLU A 714 20.23 -10.86 4.66
C GLU A 714 18.74 -11.18 4.49
N SER A 715 18.15 -10.72 3.40
CA SER A 715 16.84 -11.10 2.89
C SER A 715 16.99 -11.64 1.49
N ILE A 716 16.74 -12.93 1.30
CA ILE A 716 16.84 -13.60 0.00
C ILE A 716 15.44 -13.86 -0.52
N CYS A 717 15.22 -13.56 -1.81
CA CYS A 717 14.04 -13.98 -2.55
C CYS A 717 14.47 -14.87 -3.72
N ALA A 718 13.96 -16.09 -3.80
CA ALA A 718 14.21 -17.02 -4.88
C ALA A 718 12.89 -17.46 -5.51
N HIS A 719 12.77 -17.36 -6.83
CA HIS A 719 11.52 -17.73 -7.51
C HIS A 719 11.74 -18.38 -8.86
N GLY A 720 10.84 -19.30 -9.21
CA GLY A 720 10.93 -20.09 -10.43
C GLY A 720 12.11 -21.06 -10.51
N THR A 721 12.87 -21.28 -9.43
CA THR A 721 14.10 -22.09 -9.46
C THR A 721 13.81 -23.56 -9.83
N PHE A 722 14.80 -24.23 -10.41
CA PHE A 722 14.68 -25.63 -10.82
C PHE A 722 15.34 -26.57 -9.80
N SER A 723 14.70 -27.70 -9.47
CA SER A 723 15.30 -28.75 -8.63
C SER A 723 16.32 -29.54 -9.45
N SER A 724 15.84 -30.32 -10.42
CA SER A 724 16.62 -31.16 -11.33
C SER A 724 15.99 -31.14 -12.72
N GLY A 725 16.81 -30.93 -13.76
CA GLY A 725 16.31 -30.76 -15.12
C GLY A 725 15.36 -29.56 -15.23
N LEU A 726 14.21 -29.76 -15.86
CA LEU A 726 13.15 -28.74 -16.02
C LEU A 726 12.07 -28.77 -14.93
N LYS A 727 12.24 -29.60 -13.88
CA LYS A 727 11.28 -29.66 -12.79
C LYS A 727 11.49 -28.48 -11.84
N ARG A 728 10.46 -27.65 -11.64
CA ARG A 728 10.48 -26.55 -10.66
C ARG A 728 10.72 -27.08 -9.24
N ALA A 729 11.52 -26.36 -8.48
CA ALA A 729 11.82 -26.68 -7.09
C ALA A 729 10.64 -26.32 -6.19
N SER A 730 10.34 -27.23 -5.27
CA SER A 730 9.39 -26.98 -4.19
C SER A 730 10.00 -26.03 -3.15
N VAL A 731 9.14 -25.33 -2.41
CA VAL A 731 9.55 -24.43 -1.32
C VAL A 731 10.51 -25.11 -0.32
N PRO A 732 10.26 -26.36 0.14
CA PRO A 732 11.20 -27.06 1.03
C PRO A 732 12.57 -27.33 0.40
N GLU A 733 12.63 -27.74 -0.88
CA GLU A 733 13.91 -28.01 -1.56
C GLU A 733 14.79 -26.77 -1.63
N VAL A 734 14.21 -25.60 -1.92
CA VAL A 734 14.93 -24.32 -1.93
C VAL A 734 15.43 -23.96 -0.53
N LYS A 735 14.58 -24.12 0.50
CA LYS A 735 14.95 -23.87 1.89
C LYS A 735 16.11 -24.75 2.35
N ASP A 736 16.01 -26.05 2.11
CA ASP A 736 17.03 -27.02 2.47
C ASP A 736 18.36 -26.71 1.78
N MET A 737 18.31 -26.25 0.52
CA MET A 737 19.51 -25.89 -0.22
C MET A 737 20.17 -24.61 0.27
N VAL A 738 19.40 -23.56 0.53
CA VAL A 738 19.95 -22.33 1.11
C VAL A 738 20.54 -22.62 2.49
N GLU A 739 19.87 -23.42 3.33
CA GLU A 739 20.38 -23.82 4.64
C GLU A 739 21.66 -24.66 4.53
N ALA A 740 21.72 -25.61 3.59
CA ALA A 740 22.93 -26.40 3.33
C ALA A 740 24.10 -25.54 2.86
N SER A 741 23.83 -24.53 2.03
CA SER A 741 24.84 -23.59 1.53
C SER A 741 25.45 -22.78 2.68
N TYR A 742 24.64 -22.26 3.59
CA TYR A 742 25.14 -21.55 4.77
C TYR A 742 25.85 -22.46 5.79
N LYS A 743 25.48 -23.75 5.87
CA LYS A 743 26.23 -24.72 6.70
C LYS A 743 27.64 -25.00 6.18
N GLN A 744 27.86 -24.84 4.88
CA GLN A 744 29.16 -25.07 4.22
C GLN A 744 29.99 -23.78 4.09
N ALA A 745 29.37 -22.61 4.21
CA ALA A 745 30.04 -21.32 4.08
C ALA A 745 30.97 -21.01 5.25
N THR A 746 32.12 -20.40 4.96
CA THR A 746 33.11 -19.98 5.96
C THR A 746 32.56 -18.90 6.91
N SER A 747 31.72 -18.01 6.37
CA SER A 747 31.01 -16.97 7.10
C SER A 747 29.51 -17.07 6.81
N ARG A 748 28.69 -16.86 7.85
CA ARG A 748 27.22 -16.85 7.75
C ARG A 748 26.68 -15.53 8.31
N PRO A 749 25.58 -15.00 7.75
CA PRO A 749 24.93 -13.85 8.33
C PRO A 749 24.37 -14.20 9.72
N MET A 750 24.24 -13.17 10.57
CA MET A 750 23.59 -13.27 11.88
C MET A 750 22.12 -13.68 11.72
N PHE A 751 21.43 -13.13 10.72
CA PHE A 751 20.05 -13.39 10.42
C PHE A 751 19.84 -13.47 8.90
N CYS A 752 19.01 -14.43 8.46
CA CYS A 752 18.62 -14.59 7.06
C CYS A 752 17.11 -14.81 6.97
N HIS A 753 16.40 -13.93 6.29
CA HIS A 753 15.04 -14.17 5.82
C HIS A 753 15.06 -14.79 4.43
N LEU A 754 14.21 -15.78 4.17
CA LEU A 754 14.10 -16.44 2.88
C LEU A 754 12.64 -16.44 2.40
N SER A 755 12.43 -15.79 1.27
CA SER A 755 11.18 -15.79 0.53
C SER A 755 11.31 -16.68 -0.70
N VAL A 756 10.33 -17.55 -0.93
CA VAL A 756 10.35 -18.50 -2.05
C VAL A 756 9.01 -18.47 -2.76
N ALA A 757 9.02 -18.45 -4.09
CA ALA A 757 7.84 -18.65 -4.93
C ALA A 757 8.14 -19.65 -6.07
N GLN A 758 7.16 -20.46 -6.46
CA GLN A 758 7.32 -21.34 -7.63
C GLN A 758 7.15 -20.61 -8.97
N CYS A 759 6.42 -19.50 -8.99
CA CYS A 759 6.22 -18.69 -10.20
C CYS A 759 7.54 -18.05 -10.66
N PRO A 760 8.01 -18.27 -11.91
CA PRO A 760 9.18 -17.59 -12.46
C PRO A 760 8.83 -16.16 -12.90
N LEU A 761 9.85 -15.38 -13.27
CA LEU A 761 9.65 -14.10 -13.93
C LEU A 761 9.25 -14.33 -15.40
N PRO A 762 8.06 -13.90 -15.87
CA PRO A 762 7.73 -13.95 -17.29
C PRO A 762 8.53 -12.91 -18.06
N ILE A 763 8.82 -13.21 -19.32
CA ILE A 763 9.56 -12.33 -20.24
C ILE A 763 8.58 -11.82 -21.32
N PRO A 764 8.05 -10.60 -21.17
CA PRO A 764 7.05 -10.05 -22.10
C PRO A 764 7.67 -9.64 -23.44
N LEU A 765 6.88 -9.55 -24.53
CA LEU A 765 7.32 -9.10 -25.87
C LEU A 765 8.27 -7.87 -25.89
N PRO A 766 8.01 -6.76 -25.18
CA PRO A 766 8.88 -5.58 -25.11
C PRO A 766 10.09 -5.75 -24.19
N PHE A 767 10.41 -6.97 -23.74
CA PHE A 767 11.65 -7.23 -23.01
C PHE A 767 12.83 -7.34 -24.00
N PRO A 768 13.99 -6.74 -23.69
CA PRO A 768 15.11 -6.74 -24.61
C PRO A 768 15.71 -8.14 -24.77
N SER A 769 16.17 -8.44 -25.98
CA SER A 769 16.97 -9.62 -26.32
C SER A 769 18.37 -9.56 -25.72
N ILE A 770 18.46 -9.78 -24.40
CA ILE A 770 19.70 -9.77 -23.64
C ILE A 770 20.12 -11.15 -23.15
N PHE A 771 19.38 -12.22 -23.41
CA PHE A 771 19.79 -13.55 -22.94
C PHE A 771 20.85 -14.15 -23.86
N GLY A 772 21.85 -14.81 -23.27
CA GLY A 772 22.86 -15.55 -24.00
C GLY A 772 22.32 -16.83 -24.64
N ASN A 773 23.13 -17.46 -25.48
CA ASN A 773 22.78 -18.69 -26.18
C ASN A 773 22.78 -19.96 -25.30
N LEU A 774 23.17 -19.84 -24.03
CA LEU A 774 23.10 -20.90 -23.02
C LEU A 774 21.78 -20.86 -22.23
N VAL A 775 20.97 -19.81 -22.39
CA VAL A 775 19.68 -19.70 -21.72
C VAL A 775 18.63 -20.40 -22.58
N GLY A 776 17.90 -21.35 -22.02
CA GLY A 776 16.81 -22.09 -22.67
C GLY A 776 15.48 -21.35 -22.69
N GLN A 777 14.39 -22.02 -23.07
CA GLN A 777 13.07 -21.37 -23.26
C GLN A 777 12.39 -21.00 -21.93
N GLN A 778 12.64 -21.76 -20.87
CA GLN A 778 12.12 -21.50 -19.51
C GLN A 778 13.19 -20.88 -18.59
N GLY A 779 14.27 -20.37 -19.20
CA GLY A 779 15.40 -19.75 -18.52
C GLY A 779 16.35 -20.74 -17.85
N GLU A 780 16.21 -22.03 -18.15
CA GLU A 780 17.15 -23.06 -17.74
C GLU A 780 18.52 -22.83 -18.37
N LEU A 781 19.58 -23.05 -17.59
CA LEU A 781 20.95 -22.95 -18.09
C LEU A 781 21.36 -24.27 -18.76
N LEU A 782 21.66 -24.20 -20.06
CA LEU A 782 22.02 -25.34 -20.91
C LEU A 782 23.54 -25.58 -20.90
N GLY A 783 23.94 -26.84 -20.98
CA GLY A 783 25.35 -27.23 -21.04
C GLY A 783 26.02 -27.05 -22.41
N SER A 784 25.24 -26.76 -23.45
CA SER A 784 25.73 -26.51 -24.81
C SER A 784 25.02 -25.31 -25.43
N PRO A 785 25.73 -24.43 -26.16
CA PRO A 785 25.13 -23.25 -26.78
C PRO A 785 24.16 -23.63 -27.89
N ILE A 786 23.01 -22.95 -27.92
CA ILE A 786 22.03 -23.07 -29.00
C ILE A 786 22.64 -22.45 -30.27
N SER A 787 22.69 -23.21 -31.36
CA SER A 787 23.25 -22.77 -32.64
C SER A 787 22.32 -21.76 -33.33
N GLY A 788 22.91 -20.70 -33.90
CA GLY A 788 22.18 -19.70 -34.70
C GLY A 788 21.72 -18.44 -33.97
N PHE A 789 21.89 -18.37 -32.64
CA PHE A 789 21.52 -17.20 -31.84
C PHE A 789 22.74 -16.62 -31.11
N SER A 790 22.95 -15.30 -31.22
CA SER A 790 23.94 -14.54 -30.42
C SER A 790 23.31 -13.86 -29.21
N SER A 791 22.01 -13.56 -29.29
CA SER A 791 21.20 -12.96 -28.23
C SER A 791 19.76 -13.44 -28.40
N ARG A 792 19.15 -13.88 -27.30
CA ARG A 792 17.77 -14.37 -27.23
C ARG A 792 16.92 -13.38 -26.44
N GLY A 793 15.65 -13.23 -26.81
CA GLY A 793 14.73 -12.28 -26.19
C GLY A 793 13.37 -12.87 -25.90
N SER A 794 12.36 -12.01 -25.89
CA SER A 794 10.97 -12.35 -25.56
C SER A 794 10.31 -13.39 -26.48
N LEU A 795 10.78 -13.52 -27.71
CA LEU A 795 10.29 -14.56 -28.65
C LEU A 795 10.88 -15.94 -28.36
N ASP A 796 12.03 -15.97 -27.67
CA ASP A 796 12.88 -17.13 -27.50
C ASP A 796 12.83 -17.69 -26.07
N VAL A 797 12.61 -16.81 -25.10
CA VAL A 797 12.63 -17.08 -23.66
C VAL A 797 11.30 -16.59 -23.10
N HIS A 798 10.49 -17.50 -22.57
CA HIS A 798 9.15 -17.19 -22.07
C HIS A 798 9.15 -16.79 -20.60
N SER A 799 10.04 -17.39 -19.81
CA SER A 799 10.20 -17.07 -18.39
C SER A 799 11.61 -17.40 -17.93
N ILE A 800 12.01 -16.86 -16.78
CA ILE A 800 13.31 -17.16 -16.17
C ILE A 800 13.22 -17.41 -14.66
N PRO A 801 14.00 -18.35 -14.12
CA PRO A 801 14.24 -18.44 -12.68
C PRO A 801 15.07 -17.23 -12.22
N MET A 802 14.80 -16.73 -11.02
CA MET A 802 15.47 -15.56 -10.47
C MET A 802 15.80 -15.79 -8.99
N ALA A 803 16.90 -15.21 -8.56
CA ALA A 803 17.18 -15.03 -7.13
C ALA A 803 17.74 -13.63 -6.90
N ALA A 804 17.29 -12.97 -5.86
CA ALA A 804 17.79 -11.67 -5.44
C ALA A 804 18.03 -11.66 -3.93
N ARG A 805 19.01 -10.88 -3.49
CA ARG A 805 19.39 -10.75 -2.09
C ARG A 805 19.58 -9.28 -1.73
N LEU A 806 18.94 -8.86 -0.65
CA LEU A 806 19.27 -7.63 0.06
C LEU A 806 20.12 -7.99 1.27
N ARG A 807 21.26 -7.34 1.45
CA ARG A 807 22.12 -7.57 2.61
C ARG A 807 22.61 -6.28 3.25
N SER A 808 22.51 -6.22 4.57
CA SER A 808 23.11 -5.18 5.42
C SER A 808 24.45 -5.71 5.92
N SER A 809 25.56 -5.14 5.46
CA SER A 809 26.92 -5.65 5.70
C SER A 809 27.98 -4.55 5.57
N ASN A 810 29.11 -4.70 6.27
CA ASN A 810 30.29 -3.84 6.13
C ASN A 810 30.91 -3.83 4.72
N ALA A 811 30.49 -4.73 3.82
CA ALA A 811 30.91 -4.73 2.42
C ALA A 811 30.59 -3.42 1.68
N VAL A 812 29.65 -2.61 2.19
CA VAL A 812 29.28 -1.29 1.64
C VAL A 812 30.19 -0.15 2.12
N LEU A 813 31.14 -0.42 3.03
CA LEU A 813 32.06 0.60 3.54
C LEU A 813 32.79 1.40 2.45
N PRO A 814 33.38 0.78 1.40
CA PRO A 814 34.11 1.55 0.39
C PRO A 814 33.22 2.55 -0.35
N TYR A 815 31.95 2.19 -0.60
CA TYR A 815 30.96 3.10 -1.15
C TYR A 815 30.77 4.31 -0.23
N LEU A 816 30.53 4.13 1.08
CA LEU A 816 30.34 5.24 2.02
C LEU A 816 31.61 6.09 2.20
N ASP A 817 32.76 5.44 2.38
CA ASP A 817 34.06 6.10 2.56
C ASP A 817 34.43 6.97 1.36
N ASN A 818 34.12 6.50 0.15
CA ASN A 818 34.41 7.26 -1.06
C ASN A 818 33.61 8.58 -1.09
N ARG A 819 32.33 8.56 -0.71
CA ARG A 819 31.51 9.79 -0.64
C ARG A 819 31.96 10.71 0.47
N LEU A 820 32.23 10.17 1.67
CA LEU A 820 32.74 10.93 2.79
C LEU A 820 34.08 11.62 2.46
N GLY A 821 35.02 10.87 1.88
CA GLY A 821 36.32 11.36 1.46
C GLY A 821 36.23 12.42 0.37
N LYS A 822 35.38 12.22 -0.65
CA LYS A 822 35.14 13.19 -1.72
C LYS A 822 34.50 14.48 -1.19
N LEU A 823 33.50 14.39 -0.31
CA LEU A 823 32.86 15.55 0.31
C LEU A 823 33.86 16.37 1.13
N ARG A 824 34.64 15.71 1.98
CA ARG A 824 35.67 16.38 2.80
C ARG A 824 36.72 17.07 1.93
N ARG A 825 37.30 16.33 0.98
CA ARG A 825 38.40 16.80 0.12
C ARG A 825 37.98 17.92 -0.84
N TYR A 826 36.80 17.83 -1.44
CA TYR A 826 36.38 18.73 -2.51
C TYR A 826 35.36 19.79 -2.08
N GLY A 827 34.74 19.63 -0.91
CA GLY A 827 33.70 20.53 -0.41
C GLY A 827 34.05 21.24 0.90
N VAL A 828 34.48 20.49 1.93
CA VAL A 828 34.61 21.00 3.32
C VAL A 828 35.98 21.60 3.62
N GLU A 829 37.06 21.01 3.10
CA GLU A 829 38.44 21.45 3.37
C GLU A 829 38.68 22.92 2.99
N ARG A 830 39.58 23.59 3.72
CA ARG A 830 39.87 25.00 3.50
C ARG A 830 40.53 25.20 2.14
N GLY A 831 39.88 25.95 1.24
CA GLY A 831 40.35 26.13 -0.14
C GLY A 831 39.94 24.99 -1.09
N ALA A 832 38.95 24.20 -0.70
CA ALA A 832 38.40 23.11 -1.50
C ALA A 832 37.97 23.57 -2.91
N PRO A 833 38.34 22.81 -3.97
CA PRO A 833 38.14 23.24 -5.36
C PRO A 833 36.67 23.34 -5.78
N GLY A 834 35.75 22.67 -5.08
CA GLY A 834 34.31 22.73 -5.37
C GLY A 834 33.50 23.58 -4.41
N ALA A 835 34.11 24.32 -3.49
CA ALA A 835 33.38 25.16 -2.53
C ALA A 835 32.49 26.22 -3.22
N GLN A 836 32.95 26.81 -4.33
CA GLN A 836 32.14 27.77 -5.11
C GLN A 836 30.95 27.08 -5.81
N LEU A 837 31.14 25.84 -6.25
CA LEU A 837 30.08 25.05 -6.89
C LEU A 837 28.98 24.71 -5.88
N LEU A 838 29.35 24.26 -4.68
CA LEU A 838 28.38 23.94 -3.62
C LEU A 838 27.58 25.17 -3.18
N ARG A 839 28.22 26.35 -3.09
CA ARG A 839 27.51 27.62 -2.86
C ARG A 839 26.53 27.95 -3.98
N SER A 840 26.87 27.64 -5.23
CA SER A 840 25.94 27.82 -6.35
C SER A 840 24.76 26.85 -6.33
N TRP A 841 24.85 25.75 -5.58
CA TRP A 841 23.72 24.84 -5.31
C TRP A 841 22.92 25.24 -4.07
N GLY A 842 23.27 26.36 -3.44
CA GLY A 842 22.59 26.87 -2.25
C GLY A 842 22.97 26.15 -0.96
N PHE A 843 24.17 25.55 -0.88
CA PHE A 843 24.67 24.95 0.35
C PHE A 843 25.64 25.86 1.09
N GLU A 844 25.40 26.02 2.39
CA GLU A 844 26.30 26.71 3.31
C GLU A 844 27.36 25.77 3.90
N GLN A 845 28.41 26.34 4.47
CA GLN A 845 29.52 25.53 4.99
C GLN A 845 29.12 24.67 6.20
N ASP A 846 28.18 25.15 7.01
CA ASP A 846 27.65 24.41 8.16
C ASP A 846 26.83 23.19 7.70
N GLU A 847 25.97 23.34 6.69
CA GLU A 847 25.22 22.22 6.11
C GLU A 847 26.13 21.14 5.52
N LEU A 848 27.23 21.54 4.87
CA LEU A 848 28.22 20.59 4.34
C LEU A 848 28.96 19.83 5.45
N GLN A 849 29.18 20.49 6.59
CA GLN A 849 29.77 19.87 7.77
C GLN A 849 28.80 18.83 8.36
N ASP A 850 27.52 19.17 8.48
CA ASP A 850 26.47 18.25 8.95
C ASP A 850 26.34 17.01 8.05
N MET A 851 26.39 17.20 6.72
CA MET A 851 26.42 16.09 5.77
C MET A 851 27.65 15.19 5.98
N GLY A 852 28.81 15.79 6.26
CA GLY A 852 30.05 15.06 6.54
C GLY A 852 30.00 14.29 7.85
N GLU A 853 29.37 14.84 8.89
CA GLU A 853 29.18 14.18 10.18
C GLU A 853 28.21 13.01 10.09
N MET A 854 27.10 13.18 9.37
CA MET A 854 26.14 12.13 9.11
C MET A 854 26.77 10.95 8.34
N LEU A 855 27.50 11.22 7.25
CA LEU A 855 28.24 10.19 6.52
C LEU A 855 29.29 9.51 7.42
N SER A 856 30.00 10.29 8.25
CA SER A 856 30.96 9.76 9.21
C SER A 856 30.30 8.82 10.22
N LYS A 857 29.08 9.14 10.70
CA LYS A 857 28.31 8.27 11.58
C LYS A 857 27.97 6.95 10.89
N MET A 858 27.53 6.97 9.63
CA MET A 858 27.23 5.75 8.88
C MET A 858 28.47 4.85 8.69
N VAL A 859 29.64 5.45 8.42
CA VAL A 859 30.91 4.71 8.32
C VAL A 859 31.28 4.10 9.68
N MET A 860 31.23 4.88 10.76
CA MET A 860 31.56 4.43 12.12
C MET A 860 30.68 3.26 12.57
N THR A 861 29.40 3.30 12.22
CA THR A 861 28.44 2.22 12.47
C THR A 861 28.87 0.88 11.87
N LEU A 862 29.53 0.89 10.72
CA LEU A 862 29.95 -0.32 10.00
C LEU A 862 31.41 -0.71 10.27
N ASN A 863 32.22 0.18 10.83
CA ASN A 863 33.62 -0.06 11.20
C ASN A 863 33.96 0.52 12.59
N PRO A 864 33.55 -0.15 13.69
CA PRO A 864 33.80 0.34 15.04
C PRO A 864 35.28 0.28 15.47
N GLU A 865 36.13 -0.49 14.78
CA GLU A 865 37.55 -0.65 15.12
C GLU A 865 38.40 0.61 14.79
N SER A 866 37.86 1.57 14.03
CA SER A 866 38.57 2.83 13.73
C SER A 866 38.83 3.71 14.97
N LEU A 867 38.18 3.43 16.11
CA LEU A 867 38.41 4.12 17.39
C LEU A 867 39.74 3.75 18.07
N ILE A 868 40.32 2.59 17.78
CA ILE A 868 41.56 2.16 18.47
C ILE A 868 42.81 2.81 17.84
N SER A 869 42.68 3.40 16.65
CA SER A 869 43.79 3.94 15.87
C SER A 869 43.94 5.46 15.90
N SER A 870 42.95 6.24 16.38
CA SER A 870 43.04 7.72 16.33
C SER A 870 43.39 8.39 17.66
N ASP A 871 43.45 7.66 18.78
CA ASP A 871 43.90 8.19 20.09
C ASP A 871 45.42 8.09 20.28
N SER A 872 46.16 7.72 19.23
CA SER A 872 47.61 7.74 19.20
C SER A 872 48.12 8.46 17.95
N ASP A 873 48.05 9.79 17.95
CA ASP A 873 48.99 10.67 17.23
C ASP A 873 49.01 12.08 17.85
#